data_AF-A0A8T3L2R9-F1
#
_entry.id   AF-A0A8T3L2R9-F1
#
_cell.length_a   1.000
_cell.length_b   1.000
_cell.length_c   1.000
_cell.angle_alpha   90.00
_cell.angle_beta   90.00
_cell.angle_gamma   90.00
#
_symmetry.space_group_name_H-M   'P 1'
#
loop_
_entity.id
_entity.type
_entity.pdbx_description
1 polymer ?
#
loop_
_entity_poly.entity_id
_entity_poly.type
_entity_poly.pdbx_seq_one_letter_code
_entity_poly.pdbx_strand_id
1 'polypeptide(L)'
;MTKELPKNIRGKLKSTPPWRVPGRIAYVVSHSYPYSSNGYAVRTHGVASALVQHGHSVIAVNRPGSPWDLPGFKQKHFPFTQTIDGVRYYYLKEPSRNALTHQAWLNEATAALEKFFKTFKPSIIIAASNWENALPAQKAANKIGLPFFYEVRGFWEITRASGEPGYEKSQEYADTVAQETEVAKAADRVFTLNRFMKDELIRRGVDGNKIDLVPNGISGLPDLNKSPNLTRKDLGISSQYVVGYIGSFNDYEGLDDLVRAAAQLIQQGLDLSVLLVGSSNPVGVSEKVCPMSQQYLKLAEELGIANRLFLPGRVGQGAVGDYYRMIDLVVIPRKPLPVCELVSPMKPLEAIARQKTLIVSDVKPLTELCDSYSCVTSFKVGDLASLCAQLQQRLINKPEPPLKEILKQLLFSQQIKSLITALSSNKLSEKVGKVTTGSVNEQPAGAKIIWQKVERKELTNIPEWHGVAVIAGQQITINAAVECPAAKSKAVFLIKSIDANGKELNRPCGKLAKSDHFKAYFKYLPCTGSSVLEQHSFTVPEQVASIQVAFCRFNAEKHEQIYLEQLSIQVEPDDYTPTQFTPPSKQAAEISILGWPDYTDNGKPYIIGIMDEFTTGCFEQDLNLIQPRPDNWYALAEKYKPVFFFIESAWKGNFGSWQYRVAEYANKPGQEIVHITQYAKQKGIPTIFWNKEDPVHHQKFMCSAKLVDHIFTTDANMRQSYKDKTGNPNVHALPFAAQPALHKPAPLEGRRPRSCFAGSWYGNRHAERGVAMRWLLQAANRHGLEIYDRNHGTGIFPFPEEYQAGIKGSLPYKELCNEYSRYRVFLNVNSVTDSPTMFSRRVFELMACGTPVVSTYARGIDELFESDAVWLVNSEVAADEAIHTLLNDDVEWRRRSLAGIREVFAKHTYAHRLNDIFGKMGIDTRLETDPKILLLAKVGSQSELQKLFYFVENQKYSHFKLLIERSGELCYQPLQRPDLVELVPQGQIQNFLLHHTDYRAIGWITPNAHYGAHYLRDLANAMIYEPTAEGWSKALKCDAFAYNQPTLSEAVIWCPDTFRKYAMHINGTKILQEMGLFVTDSTEFSMKQQVLQGVGA
;
A
#
# COMPACT_ATOMS: atom_id res chain seq x y z
N MET A 1 55.22 56.33 -5.47
CA MET A 1 55.80 55.07 -6.01
C MET A 1 55.33 53.92 -5.13
N THR A 2 54.33 53.16 -5.56
CA THR A 2 54.04 51.82 -5.01
C THR A 2 53.27 51.06 -6.09
N LYS A 3 53.92 50.00 -6.59
CA LYS A 3 53.48 49.13 -7.68
C LYS A 3 52.27 48.30 -7.29
N GLU A 4 51.37 48.14 -8.26
CA GLU A 4 50.21 47.25 -8.25
C GLU A 4 50.60 45.77 -8.06
N LEU A 5 49.74 45.03 -7.36
CA LEU A 5 49.64 43.57 -7.39
C LEU A 5 48.27 43.18 -8.00
N PRO A 6 48.18 42.11 -8.81
CA PRO A 6 47.07 41.91 -9.72
C PRO A 6 45.84 41.27 -9.08
N LYS A 7 44.67 41.73 -9.52
CA LYS A 7 43.35 41.09 -9.35
C LYS A 7 43.36 39.71 -10.03
N ASN A 8 43.26 38.61 -9.28
CA ASN A 8 42.70 37.34 -9.78
C ASN A 8 42.44 36.32 -8.65
N ILE A 9 41.33 36.45 -7.93
CA ILE A 9 40.54 35.29 -7.43
C ILE A 9 39.06 35.66 -7.54
N ARG A 10 38.52 35.62 -8.76
CA ARG A 10 37.07 35.51 -9.00
C ARG A 10 36.78 34.04 -9.27
N GLY A 11 36.36 33.30 -8.25
CA GLY A 11 35.71 32.01 -8.45
C GLY A 11 34.42 32.23 -9.23
N LYS A 12 34.41 31.83 -10.51
CA LYS A 12 33.22 31.84 -11.37
C LYS A 12 32.13 30.99 -10.71
N LEU A 13 31.12 31.64 -10.14
CA LEU A 13 29.84 31.01 -9.82
C LEU A 13 29.27 30.47 -11.14
N LYS A 14 29.14 29.14 -11.25
CA LYS A 14 28.56 28.48 -12.43
C LYS A 14 27.11 28.98 -12.55
N SER A 15 26.81 29.72 -13.62
CA SER A 15 25.43 30.05 -13.98
C SER A 15 24.68 28.74 -14.13
N THR A 16 23.67 28.52 -13.28
CA THR A 16 23.01 27.22 -13.25
C THR A 16 22.16 27.05 -14.51
N PRO A 17 22.14 25.85 -15.13
CA PRO A 17 21.52 25.69 -16.44
C PRO A 17 20.02 26.00 -16.40
N PRO A 18 19.47 26.70 -17.40
CA PRO A 18 18.07 27.15 -17.40
C PRO A 18 17.06 25.98 -17.50
N TRP A 19 17.52 24.79 -17.91
CA TRP A 19 16.67 23.61 -18.08
C TRP A 19 16.33 22.87 -16.77
N ARG A 20 16.87 23.26 -15.62
CA ARG A 20 16.64 22.57 -14.33
C ARG A 20 15.24 22.86 -13.76
N VAL A 21 14.69 21.91 -13.00
CA VAL A 21 13.45 22.10 -12.24
C VAL A 21 13.78 22.64 -10.85
N PRO A 22 13.33 23.86 -10.47
CA PRO A 22 13.57 24.44 -9.16
C PRO A 22 13.12 23.53 -8.02
N GLY A 23 13.92 23.42 -6.96
CA GLY A 23 13.59 22.63 -5.78
C GLY A 23 13.67 21.11 -5.98
N ARG A 24 13.98 20.62 -7.18
CA ARG A 24 14.21 19.18 -7.44
C ARG A 24 15.64 18.78 -7.05
N ILE A 25 15.76 17.70 -6.29
CA ILE A 25 17.02 17.17 -5.77
C ILE A 25 17.21 15.76 -6.32
N ALA A 26 18.37 15.48 -6.93
CA ALA A 26 18.79 14.11 -7.18
C ALA A 26 19.68 13.62 -6.04
N TYR A 27 19.25 12.56 -5.37
CA TYR A 27 19.91 11.99 -4.20
C TYR A 27 20.55 10.65 -4.57
N VAL A 28 21.86 10.65 -4.81
CA VAL A 28 22.63 9.48 -5.22
C VAL A 28 23.07 8.68 -4.00
N VAL A 29 22.69 7.41 -3.92
CA VAL A 29 22.83 6.59 -2.70
C VAL A 29 23.42 5.21 -2.96
N SER A 30 24.20 4.69 -2.01
CA SER A 30 24.69 3.31 -2.02
C SER A 30 23.62 2.29 -1.60
N HIS A 31 22.77 2.67 -0.63
CA HIS A 31 21.71 1.82 -0.07
C HIS A 31 20.39 2.58 0.06
N SER A 32 19.29 1.89 -0.26
CA SER A 32 17.94 2.42 -0.15
C SER A 32 16.91 1.30 0.04
N TYR A 33 15.68 1.69 0.39
CA TYR A 33 14.52 0.83 0.24
C TYR A 33 14.27 0.50 -1.25
N PRO A 34 13.53 -0.59 -1.54
CA PRO A 34 13.11 -1.64 -0.61
C PRO A 34 14.14 -2.77 -0.44
N TYR A 35 15.17 -2.86 -1.28
CA TYR A 35 16.07 -4.04 -1.29
C TYR A 35 16.99 -4.13 -0.06
N SER A 36 17.23 -3.02 0.63
CA SER A 36 17.99 -2.98 1.88
C SER A 36 17.19 -2.27 2.96
N SER A 37 17.33 -2.70 4.21
CA SER A 37 16.73 -2.03 5.38
C SER A 37 17.74 -1.78 6.50
N ASN A 38 19.04 -1.71 6.17
CA ASN A 38 20.09 -1.34 7.10
C ASN A 38 20.03 0.15 7.49
N GLY A 39 20.90 0.59 8.41
CA GLY A 39 20.94 1.98 8.86
C GLY A 39 21.13 3.00 7.73
N TYR A 40 21.90 2.66 6.70
CA TYR A 40 22.07 3.53 5.52
C TYR A 40 20.76 3.69 4.74
N ALA A 41 20.02 2.61 4.50
CA ALA A 41 18.74 2.64 3.80
C ALA A 41 17.66 3.39 4.61
N VAL A 42 17.59 3.14 5.93
CA VAL A 42 16.67 3.84 6.85
C VAL A 42 16.96 5.34 6.84
N ARG A 43 18.24 5.74 6.94
CA ARG A 43 18.64 7.15 6.88
C ARG A 43 18.37 7.78 5.51
N THR A 44 18.73 7.10 4.41
CA THR A 44 18.41 7.56 3.05
C THR A 44 16.95 7.96 2.94
N HIS A 45 16.06 7.07 3.39
CA HIS A 45 14.63 7.30 3.32
C HIS A 45 14.17 8.39 4.29
N GLY A 46 14.69 8.42 5.52
CA GLY A 46 14.35 9.43 6.52
C GLY A 46 14.73 10.85 6.10
N VAL A 47 15.94 11.05 5.57
CA VAL A 47 16.39 12.35 5.03
C VAL A 47 15.60 12.73 3.78
N ALA A 48 15.40 11.80 2.84
CA ALA A 48 14.64 12.06 1.62
C ALA A 48 13.18 12.43 1.90
N SER A 49 12.52 11.73 2.81
CA SER A 49 11.14 12.02 3.20
C SER A 49 11.03 13.34 3.94
N ALA A 50 11.99 13.66 4.81
CA ALA A 50 12.06 14.96 5.48
C ALA A 50 12.27 16.11 4.47
N LEU A 51 13.06 15.91 3.41
CA LEU A 51 13.19 16.88 2.32
C LEU A 51 11.87 17.08 1.57
N VAL A 52 11.13 16.00 1.30
CA VAL A 52 9.79 16.07 0.70
C VAL A 52 8.82 16.83 1.60
N GLN A 53 8.85 16.60 2.92
CA GLN A 53 8.04 17.34 3.90
C GLN A 53 8.34 18.85 3.92
N HIS A 54 9.57 19.25 3.56
CA HIS A 54 9.97 20.65 3.39
C HIS A 54 9.73 21.20 1.97
N GLY A 55 8.94 20.51 1.15
CA GLY A 55 8.51 20.98 -0.17
C GLY A 55 9.49 20.69 -1.32
N HIS A 56 10.53 19.89 -1.11
CA HIS A 56 11.45 19.50 -2.18
C HIS A 56 10.93 18.30 -2.98
N SER A 57 11.15 18.30 -4.30
CA SER A 57 10.95 17.11 -5.13
C SER A 57 12.20 16.24 -5.11
N VAL A 58 12.21 15.14 -4.36
CA VAL A 58 13.37 14.23 -4.27
C VAL A 58 13.26 13.07 -5.26
N ILE A 59 14.31 12.87 -6.06
CA ILE A 59 14.55 11.64 -6.82
C ILE A 59 15.79 10.96 -6.25
N ALA A 60 15.61 9.81 -5.60
CA ALA A 60 16.71 8.99 -5.13
C ALA A 60 17.15 8.04 -6.25
N VAL A 61 18.45 7.97 -6.53
CA VAL A 61 19.01 7.06 -7.53
C VAL A 61 20.14 6.25 -6.90
N ASN A 62 20.07 4.94 -7.04
CA ASN A 62 21.12 4.08 -6.51
C ASN A 62 22.38 4.17 -7.37
N ARG A 63 23.52 3.83 -6.77
CA ARG A 63 24.77 3.62 -7.51
C ARG A 63 24.48 2.73 -8.74
N PRO A 64 24.86 3.14 -9.96
CA PRO A 64 24.65 2.33 -11.14
C PRO A 64 25.23 0.92 -10.98
N GLY A 65 24.47 -0.10 -11.38
CA GLY A 65 24.75 -1.52 -11.15
C GLY A 65 23.98 -2.11 -9.96
N SER A 66 23.70 -1.33 -8.92
CA SER A 66 23.01 -1.81 -7.73
C SER A 66 21.49 -1.80 -7.86
N PRO A 67 20.78 -2.81 -7.30
CA PRO A 67 21.30 -3.88 -6.44
C PRO A 67 21.81 -5.14 -7.16
N TRP A 68 21.75 -5.21 -8.49
CA TRP A 68 22.06 -6.44 -9.26
C TRP A 68 23.51 -6.91 -9.15
N ASP A 69 24.44 -5.99 -8.94
CA ASP A 69 25.86 -6.31 -8.78
C ASP A 69 26.28 -6.57 -7.33
N LEU A 70 25.34 -6.53 -6.37
CA LEU A 70 25.63 -6.80 -4.97
C LEU A 70 25.71 -8.32 -4.71
N PRO A 71 26.72 -8.79 -3.95
CA PRO A 71 26.81 -10.19 -3.56
C PRO A 71 25.53 -10.68 -2.87
N GLY A 72 25.03 -11.84 -3.32
CA GLY A 72 23.85 -12.50 -2.75
C GLY A 72 22.49 -11.98 -3.24
N PHE A 73 22.43 -10.90 -4.03
CA PHE A 73 21.17 -10.43 -4.60
C PHE A 73 20.68 -11.37 -5.73
N LYS A 74 19.60 -12.12 -5.49
CA LYS A 74 19.09 -13.17 -6.41
C LYS A 74 17.76 -12.83 -7.10
N GLN A 75 17.19 -11.66 -6.86
CA GLN A 75 15.89 -11.30 -7.45
C GLN A 75 16.05 -11.02 -8.95
N LYS A 76 15.53 -11.94 -9.78
CA LYS A 76 15.53 -11.80 -11.25
C LYS A 76 14.69 -10.62 -11.72
N HIS A 77 13.61 -10.31 -11.00
CA HIS A 77 12.70 -9.20 -11.27
C HIS A 77 12.73 -8.23 -10.10
N PHE A 78 13.41 -7.09 -10.29
CA PHE A 78 13.44 -5.97 -9.35
C PHE A 78 13.06 -4.70 -10.12
N PRO A 79 12.18 -3.83 -9.58
CA PRO A 79 11.69 -2.68 -10.32
C PRO A 79 12.82 -1.69 -10.61
N PHE A 80 12.79 -1.07 -11.80
CA PHE A 80 13.73 0.01 -12.14
C PHE A 80 13.35 1.35 -11.50
N THR A 81 12.13 1.49 -11.01
CA THR A 81 11.66 2.66 -10.26
C THR A 81 10.57 2.29 -9.26
N GLN A 82 10.51 3.02 -8.14
CA GLN A 82 9.48 2.84 -7.13
C GLN A 82 9.26 4.15 -6.36
N THR A 83 8.03 4.43 -5.92
CA THR A 83 7.76 5.54 -5.00
C THR A 83 7.41 5.01 -3.61
N ILE A 84 8.06 5.53 -2.57
CA ILE A 84 7.82 5.17 -1.16
C ILE A 84 7.76 6.46 -0.36
N ASP A 85 6.67 6.69 0.37
CA ASP A 85 6.43 7.89 1.20
C ASP A 85 6.76 9.22 0.48
N GLY A 86 6.38 9.32 -0.80
CA GLY A 86 6.61 10.51 -1.65
C GLY A 86 8.02 10.62 -2.25
N VAL A 87 8.96 9.73 -1.92
CA VAL A 87 10.31 9.68 -2.49
C VAL A 87 10.33 8.76 -3.70
N ARG A 88 10.79 9.27 -4.86
CA ARG A 88 10.93 8.49 -6.09
C ARG A 88 12.31 7.85 -6.18
N TYR A 89 12.38 6.53 -6.08
CA TYR A 89 13.58 5.73 -6.25
C TYR A 89 13.76 5.28 -7.70
N TYR A 90 15.01 5.28 -8.15
CA TYR A 90 15.46 4.79 -9.46
C TYR A 90 16.66 3.85 -9.28
N TYR A 91 16.63 2.74 -9.99
CA TYR A 91 17.69 1.72 -9.97
C TYR A 91 18.21 1.53 -11.38
N LEU A 92 19.48 1.86 -11.57
CA LEU A 92 20.14 1.75 -12.86
C LEU A 92 20.85 0.41 -12.91
N LYS A 93 20.35 -0.52 -13.74
CA LYS A 93 20.95 -1.86 -13.86
C LYS A 93 22.36 -1.83 -14.43
N GLU A 94 22.64 -0.89 -15.32
CA GLU A 94 23.96 -0.70 -15.90
C GLU A 94 24.50 0.71 -15.60
N PRO A 95 25.83 0.85 -15.53
CA PRO A 95 26.84 -0.21 -15.62
C PRO A 95 27.01 -1.04 -14.34
N SER A 96 27.22 -2.35 -14.49
CA SER A 96 27.56 -3.28 -13.41
C SER A 96 29.05 -3.25 -13.05
N ARG A 97 29.38 -3.20 -11.74
CA ARG A 97 30.77 -3.31 -11.26
C ARG A 97 31.42 -4.65 -11.56
N ASN A 98 30.61 -5.71 -11.66
CA ASN A 98 31.12 -7.07 -11.86
C ASN A 98 31.51 -7.33 -13.32
N ALA A 99 31.14 -6.44 -14.24
CA ALA A 99 31.37 -6.59 -15.67
C ALA A 99 32.56 -5.76 -16.19
N LEU A 100 33.11 -4.84 -15.40
CA LEU A 100 34.05 -3.82 -15.85
C LEU A 100 35.21 -3.66 -14.87
N THR A 101 36.36 -3.17 -15.38
CA THR A 101 37.42 -2.68 -14.49
C THR A 101 36.90 -1.49 -13.69
N HIS A 102 37.45 -1.24 -12.49
CA HIS A 102 37.00 -0.14 -11.64
C HIS A 102 37.00 1.22 -12.37
N GLN A 103 38.06 1.49 -13.15
CA GLN A 103 38.18 2.73 -13.91
C GLN A 103 37.16 2.83 -15.07
N ALA A 104 36.90 1.74 -15.78
CA ALA A 104 35.88 1.70 -16.83
C ALA A 104 34.47 1.88 -16.24
N TRP A 105 34.17 1.17 -15.15
CA TRP A 105 32.92 1.30 -14.42
C TRP A 105 32.68 2.74 -13.96
N LEU A 106 33.68 3.41 -13.39
CA LEU A 106 33.57 4.80 -12.94
C LEU A 106 33.21 5.75 -14.09
N ASN A 107 33.83 5.56 -15.27
CA ASN A 107 33.55 6.36 -16.46
C ASN A 107 32.11 6.14 -16.96
N GLU A 108 31.67 4.90 -17.06
CA GLU A 108 30.32 4.56 -17.49
C GLU A 108 29.27 4.99 -16.47
N ALA A 109 29.54 4.85 -15.17
CA ALA A 109 28.63 5.24 -14.10
C ALA A 109 28.46 6.76 -14.09
N THR A 110 29.55 7.50 -14.35
CA THR A 110 29.50 8.96 -14.55
C THR A 110 28.61 9.31 -15.74
N ALA A 111 28.75 8.63 -16.88
CA ALA A 111 27.94 8.89 -18.07
C ALA A 111 26.45 8.54 -17.84
N ALA A 112 26.16 7.44 -17.15
CA ALA A 112 24.81 7.03 -16.79
C ALA A 112 24.14 8.05 -15.85
N LEU A 113 24.84 8.52 -14.82
CA LEU A 113 24.33 9.56 -13.92
C LEU A 113 24.18 10.91 -14.61
N GLU A 114 25.09 11.27 -15.52
CA GLU A 114 24.98 12.48 -16.33
C GLU A 114 23.71 12.46 -17.19
N LYS A 115 23.46 11.34 -17.88
CA LYS A 115 22.22 11.12 -18.66
C LYS A 115 21.01 11.21 -17.76
N PHE A 116 21.03 10.54 -16.61
CA PHE A 116 19.96 10.57 -15.62
C PHE A 116 19.65 12.01 -15.15
N PHE A 117 20.67 12.79 -14.80
CA PHE A 117 20.49 14.19 -14.38
C PHE A 117 19.95 15.06 -15.52
N LYS A 118 20.42 14.90 -16.76
CA LYS A 118 19.88 15.62 -17.92
C LYS A 118 18.40 15.27 -18.19
N THR A 119 18.01 14.02 -17.98
CA THR A 119 16.62 13.56 -18.13
C THR A 119 15.71 14.13 -17.06
N PHE A 120 16.09 14.00 -15.78
CA PHE A 120 15.22 14.37 -14.66
C PHE A 120 15.37 15.82 -14.20
N LYS A 121 16.37 16.53 -14.73
CA LYS A 121 16.58 17.97 -14.60
C LYS A 121 16.60 18.44 -13.13
N PRO A 122 17.38 17.81 -12.22
CA PRO A 122 17.48 18.28 -10.84
C PRO A 122 18.16 19.65 -10.79
N SER A 123 17.84 20.44 -9.76
CA SER A 123 18.51 21.70 -9.49
C SER A 123 19.74 21.55 -8.60
N ILE A 124 19.81 20.48 -7.80
CA ILE A 124 20.88 20.12 -6.87
C ILE A 124 21.13 18.61 -6.91
N ILE A 125 22.40 18.21 -6.80
CA ILE A 125 22.82 16.82 -6.61
C ILE A 125 23.33 16.65 -5.18
N ILE A 126 22.80 15.65 -4.47
CA ILE A 126 23.34 15.21 -3.17
C ILE A 126 23.81 13.78 -3.36
N ALA A 127 25.03 13.44 -2.95
CA ALA A 127 25.45 12.06 -2.82
C ALA A 127 25.65 11.70 -1.35
N ALA A 128 25.34 10.48 -0.97
CA ALA A 128 25.61 9.95 0.36
C ALA A 128 26.64 8.82 0.31
N SER A 129 27.50 8.72 1.34
CA SER A 129 28.63 7.78 1.39
C SER A 129 28.36 6.41 0.75
N ASN A 130 29.34 5.87 0.03
CA ASN A 130 30.77 6.21 0.01
C ASN A 130 31.23 6.93 -1.30
N TRP A 131 32.54 7.16 -1.42
CA TRP A 131 33.16 7.76 -2.59
C TRP A 131 32.84 7.03 -3.90
N GLU A 132 32.62 5.71 -3.87
CA GLU A 132 32.37 4.93 -5.08
C GLU A 132 31.06 5.35 -5.77
N ASN A 133 30.03 5.77 -5.03
CA ASN A 133 28.83 6.35 -5.64
C ASN A 133 28.88 7.88 -5.73
N ALA A 134 29.64 8.54 -4.86
CA ALA A 134 29.71 10.00 -4.82
C ALA A 134 30.63 10.61 -5.88
N LEU A 135 31.76 9.97 -6.19
CA LEU A 135 32.70 10.42 -7.22
C LEU A 135 32.07 10.47 -8.63
N PRO A 136 31.37 9.42 -9.13
CA PRO A 136 30.71 9.52 -10.43
C PRO A 136 29.57 10.55 -10.43
N ALA A 137 28.84 10.71 -9.31
CA ALA A 137 27.82 11.75 -9.16
C ALA A 137 28.43 13.17 -9.22
N GLN A 138 29.54 13.39 -8.53
CA GLN A 138 30.27 14.65 -8.54
C GLN A 138 30.81 14.98 -9.93
N LYS A 139 31.44 14.02 -10.61
CA LYS A 139 31.93 14.20 -11.98
C LYS A 139 30.80 14.55 -12.94
N ALA A 140 29.66 13.84 -12.85
CA ALA A 140 28.48 14.10 -13.66
C ALA A 140 27.89 15.49 -13.38
N ALA A 141 27.72 15.88 -12.11
CA ALA A 141 27.24 17.20 -11.69
C ALA A 141 28.15 18.32 -12.21
N ASN A 142 29.47 18.13 -12.12
CA ASN A 142 30.47 19.09 -12.58
C ASN A 142 30.41 19.32 -14.09
N LYS A 143 30.26 18.25 -14.89
CA LYS A 143 30.13 18.32 -16.36
C LYS A 143 28.91 19.13 -16.81
N ILE A 144 27.81 19.04 -16.07
CA ILE A 144 26.54 19.71 -16.41
C ILE A 144 26.31 21.01 -15.62
N GLY A 145 27.27 21.42 -14.80
CA GLY A 145 27.24 22.68 -14.06
C GLY A 145 26.21 22.75 -12.93
N LEU A 146 25.90 21.63 -12.28
CA LEU A 146 25.01 21.59 -11.12
C LEU A 146 25.79 21.58 -9.80
N PRO A 147 25.25 22.19 -8.72
CA PRO A 147 25.85 22.10 -7.39
C PRO A 147 25.81 20.67 -6.87
N PHE A 148 26.88 20.27 -6.21
CA PHE A 148 27.10 18.94 -5.67
C PHE A 148 27.40 19.01 -4.17
N PHE A 149 26.52 18.40 -3.38
CA PHE A 149 26.67 18.27 -1.94
C PHE A 149 27.00 16.83 -1.57
N TYR A 150 27.87 16.66 -0.56
CA TYR A 150 28.29 15.33 -0.12
C TYR A 150 27.91 15.06 1.33
N GLU A 151 27.14 14.02 1.57
CA GLU A 151 26.76 13.57 2.91
C GLU A 151 27.63 12.37 3.34
N VAL A 152 28.61 12.64 4.20
CA VAL A 152 29.51 11.63 4.76
C VAL A 152 28.85 11.00 6.00
N ARG A 153 28.35 9.77 5.84
CA ARG A 153 27.58 9.04 6.85
C ARG A 153 28.38 8.04 7.69
N GLY A 154 29.60 7.77 7.27
CA GLY A 154 30.52 6.84 7.92
C GLY A 154 31.77 6.68 7.09
N PHE A 155 32.77 6.02 7.67
CA PHE A 155 34.04 5.72 7.02
C PHE A 155 34.10 4.21 6.76
N TRP A 156 33.86 3.81 5.51
CA TRP A 156 33.72 2.40 5.14
C TRP A 156 35.04 1.64 5.30
N GLU A 157 36.16 2.30 5.04
CA GLU A 157 37.50 1.78 5.27
C GLU A 157 37.78 1.50 6.75
N ILE A 158 37.34 2.38 7.65
CA ILE A 158 37.44 2.16 9.10
C ILE A 158 36.49 1.05 9.55
N THR A 159 35.30 0.98 8.95
CA THR A 159 34.34 -0.09 9.22
C THR A 159 34.91 -1.45 8.80
N ARG A 160 35.56 -1.54 7.63
CA ARG A 160 36.21 -2.76 7.17
C ARG A 160 37.40 -3.14 8.06
N ALA A 161 38.26 -2.19 8.42
CA ALA A 161 39.39 -2.41 9.32
C ALA A 161 38.97 -2.97 10.69
N SER A 162 37.73 -2.70 11.14
CA SER A 162 37.21 -3.25 12.40
C SER A 162 36.96 -4.76 12.37
N GLY A 163 36.79 -5.36 11.19
CA GLY A 163 36.60 -6.80 10.99
C GLY A 163 37.76 -7.50 10.28
N GLU A 164 38.69 -6.74 9.68
CA GLU A 164 39.86 -7.26 8.95
C GLU A 164 41.16 -6.71 9.55
N PRO A 165 41.75 -7.37 10.56
CA PRO A 165 42.99 -6.93 11.18
C PRO A 165 44.13 -6.77 10.16
N GLY A 166 44.80 -5.61 10.17
CA GLY A 166 45.91 -5.29 9.26
C GLY A 166 45.49 -4.57 7.97
N TYR A 167 44.19 -4.52 7.65
CA TYR A 167 43.68 -3.76 6.50
C TYR A 167 44.02 -2.26 6.61
N GLU A 168 44.05 -1.71 7.82
CA GLU A 168 44.37 -0.30 8.09
C GLU A 168 45.80 0.11 7.66
N LYS A 169 46.68 -0.88 7.43
CA LYS A 169 48.06 -0.68 6.97
C LYS A 169 48.23 -0.91 5.45
N SER A 170 47.15 -1.28 4.76
CA SER A 170 47.18 -1.59 3.32
C SER A 170 47.17 -0.33 2.46
N GLN A 171 47.71 -0.45 1.24
CA GLN A 171 47.59 0.61 0.23
C GLN A 171 46.12 0.88 -0.14
N GLU A 172 45.28 -0.17 -0.20
CA GLU A 172 43.85 -0.05 -0.50
C GLU A 172 43.11 0.82 0.53
N TYR A 173 43.46 0.70 1.82
CA TYR A 173 42.93 1.58 2.87
C TYR A 173 43.35 3.02 2.65
N ALA A 174 44.64 3.27 2.39
CA ALA A 174 45.16 4.60 2.13
C ALA A 174 44.51 5.25 0.89
N ASP A 175 44.31 4.48 -0.18
CA ASP A 175 43.66 4.93 -1.40
C ASP A 175 42.18 5.26 -1.15
N THR A 176 41.48 4.45 -0.36
CA THR A 176 40.08 4.72 0.01
C THR A 176 39.94 5.98 0.84
N VAL A 177 40.83 6.20 1.82
CA VAL A 177 40.89 7.44 2.61
C VAL A 177 41.12 8.63 1.67
N ALA A 178 42.05 8.52 0.73
CA ALA A 178 42.35 9.58 -0.23
C ALA A 178 41.13 9.90 -1.11
N GLN A 179 40.49 8.90 -1.72
CA GLN A 179 39.32 9.11 -2.60
C GLN A 179 38.13 9.75 -1.87
N GLU A 180 37.79 9.24 -0.68
CA GLU A 180 36.72 9.79 0.16
C GLU A 180 37.00 11.26 0.52
N THR A 181 38.24 11.56 0.86
CA THR A 181 38.70 12.92 1.19
C THR A 181 38.63 13.87 0.00
N GLU A 182 39.09 13.43 -1.17
CA GLU A 182 39.10 14.28 -2.37
C GLU A 182 37.67 14.58 -2.86
N VAL A 183 36.75 13.62 -2.80
CA VAL A 183 35.32 13.88 -3.09
C VAL A 183 34.75 14.90 -2.11
N ALA A 184 35.06 14.78 -0.80
CA ALA A 184 34.58 15.73 0.21
C ALA A 184 35.16 17.14 0.02
N LYS A 185 36.46 17.28 -0.28
CA LYS A 185 37.10 18.57 -0.58
C LYS A 185 36.47 19.28 -1.77
N ALA A 186 36.15 18.50 -2.81
CA ALA A 186 35.59 19.00 -4.06
C ALA A 186 34.08 19.28 -3.99
N ALA A 187 33.38 18.90 -2.91
CA ALA A 187 31.98 19.24 -2.72
C ALA A 187 31.79 20.74 -2.40
N ASP A 188 30.64 21.29 -2.82
CA ASP A 188 30.26 22.67 -2.51
C ASP A 188 29.93 22.80 -1.01
N ARG A 189 29.29 21.77 -0.45
CA ARG A 189 28.98 21.60 0.97
C ARG A 189 29.12 20.14 1.36
N VAL A 190 29.55 19.89 2.59
CA VAL A 190 29.68 18.57 3.20
C VAL A 190 28.77 18.49 4.41
N PHE A 191 28.02 17.40 4.51
CA PHE A 191 27.17 17.10 5.66
C PHE A 191 27.70 15.86 6.38
N THR A 192 27.73 15.87 7.71
CA THR A 192 28.14 14.69 8.49
C THR A 192 27.37 14.57 9.80
N LEU A 193 27.47 13.41 10.47
CA LEU A 193 26.52 13.04 11.53
C LEU A 193 26.77 13.73 12.87
N ASN A 194 28.04 13.90 13.25
CA ASN A 194 28.42 14.41 14.56
C ASN A 194 29.76 15.16 14.47
N ARG A 195 30.14 15.81 15.58
CA ARG A 195 31.39 16.58 15.64
C ARG A 195 32.64 15.72 15.45
N PHE A 196 32.67 14.48 15.94
CA PHE A 196 33.84 13.60 15.81
C PHE A 196 34.13 13.23 14.35
N MET A 197 33.09 13.00 13.55
CA MET A 197 33.23 12.81 12.11
C MET A 197 33.64 14.09 11.39
N LYS A 198 33.13 15.25 11.83
CA LYS A 198 33.56 16.55 11.31
C LYS A 198 35.06 16.79 11.58
N ASP A 199 35.52 16.52 12.80
CA ASP A 199 36.92 16.66 13.18
C ASP A 199 37.82 15.71 12.36
N GLU A 200 37.36 14.48 12.12
CA GLU A 200 38.06 13.53 11.25
C GLU A 200 38.15 14.02 9.80
N LEU A 201 37.09 14.60 9.25
CA LEU A 201 37.11 15.20 7.91
C LEU A 201 38.04 16.42 7.83
N ILE A 202 38.06 17.26 8.87
CA ILE A 202 39.00 18.39 8.98
C ILE A 202 40.45 17.88 9.04
N ARG A 203 40.71 16.85 9.84
CA ARG A 203 42.02 16.19 9.94
C ARG A 203 42.49 15.63 8.59
N ARG A 204 41.56 15.13 7.77
CA ARG A 204 41.82 14.69 6.38
C ARG A 204 42.00 15.85 5.38
N GLY A 205 41.79 17.09 5.80
CA GLY A 205 42.04 18.29 4.99
C GLY A 205 40.80 18.85 4.28
N VAL A 206 39.59 18.51 4.73
CA VAL A 206 38.36 19.17 4.28
C VAL A 206 38.18 20.50 5.04
N ASP A 207 37.87 21.59 4.34
CA ASP A 207 37.63 22.90 4.96
C ASP A 207 36.44 22.83 5.94
N GLY A 208 36.69 23.12 7.21
CA GLY A 208 35.69 23.08 8.28
C GLY A 208 34.50 24.02 8.08
N ASN A 209 34.66 25.09 7.29
CA ASN A 209 33.59 26.03 6.96
C ASN A 209 32.58 25.47 5.95
N LYS A 210 32.95 24.38 5.25
CA LYS A 210 32.06 23.66 4.33
C LYS A 210 31.26 22.54 5.01
N ILE A 211 31.61 22.19 6.26
CA ILE A 211 31.05 21.02 6.95
C ILE A 211 29.95 21.44 7.93
N ASP A 212 28.73 21.01 7.64
CA ASP A 212 27.56 21.17 8.49
C ASP A 212 27.13 19.83 9.12
N LEU A 213 26.60 19.88 10.34
CA LEU A 213 26.11 18.68 11.03
C LEU A 213 24.67 18.39 10.62
N VAL A 214 24.41 17.14 10.26
CA VAL A 214 23.09 16.55 10.00
C VAL A 214 23.00 15.25 10.78
N PRO A 215 22.60 15.29 12.06
CA PRO A 215 22.61 14.11 12.92
C PRO A 215 21.67 13.01 12.47
N ASN A 216 21.81 11.83 13.08
CA ASN A 216 20.84 10.75 12.92
C ASN A 216 19.49 11.14 13.52
N GLY A 217 18.42 10.58 12.94
CA GLY A 217 17.07 10.79 13.41
C GLY A 217 16.17 9.60 13.15
N ILE A 218 14.90 9.76 13.48
CA ILE A 218 13.84 8.79 13.22
C ILE A 218 12.75 9.43 12.35
N SER A 219 12.06 8.63 11.55
CA SER A 219 11.05 9.15 10.60
C SER A 219 9.76 9.62 11.28
N GLY A 220 9.48 9.13 12.49
CA GLY A 220 8.28 9.45 13.24
C GLY A 220 8.35 8.93 14.68
N LEU A 221 7.57 9.54 15.58
CA LEU A 221 7.43 9.02 16.94
C LEU A 221 6.53 7.77 16.94
N PRO A 222 6.91 6.71 17.67
CA PRO A 222 6.11 5.50 17.76
C PRO A 222 4.82 5.74 18.53
N ASP A 223 3.74 5.08 18.12
CA ASP A 223 2.52 4.98 18.92
C ASP A 223 2.72 3.92 20.02
N LEU A 224 2.90 4.40 21.24
CA LEU A 224 3.11 3.55 22.42
C LEU A 224 1.80 2.88 22.89
N ASN A 225 0.64 3.43 22.54
CA ASN A 225 -0.67 2.91 22.93
C ASN A 225 -1.17 1.78 22.03
N LYS A 226 -0.51 1.56 20.88
CA LYS A 226 -0.84 0.45 19.98
C LYS A 226 -0.69 -0.89 20.71
N SER A 227 -1.74 -1.72 20.68
CA SER A 227 -1.71 -3.08 21.23
C SER A 227 -0.67 -3.92 20.49
N PRO A 228 0.14 -4.73 21.22
CA PRO A 228 1.14 -5.60 20.59
C PRO A 228 0.47 -6.74 19.81
N ASN A 229 1.05 -7.14 18.68
CA ASN A 229 0.64 -8.37 17.98
C ASN A 229 1.44 -9.60 18.45
N LEU A 230 2.57 -9.37 19.12
CA LEU A 230 3.47 -10.39 19.65
C LEU A 230 3.88 -10.03 21.09
N THR A 231 3.88 -11.02 21.98
CA THR A 231 4.18 -10.87 23.42
C THR A 231 5.30 -11.82 23.85
N ARG A 232 5.82 -11.64 25.08
CA ARG A 232 6.85 -12.53 25.66
C ARG A 232 6.41 -14.00 25.68
N LYS A 233 5.13 -14.25 25.95
CA LYS A 233 4.53 -15.60 26.00
C LYS A 233 4.64 -16.32 24.66
N ASP A 234 4.44 -15.58 23.57
CA ASP A 234 4.48 -16.13 22.21
C ASP A 234 5.90 -16.58 21.80
N LEU A 235 6.94 -16.02 22.43
CA LEU A 235 8.34 -16.42 22.26
C LEU A 235 8.83 -17.42 23.32
N GLY A 236 7.97 -17.86 24.25
CA GLY A 236 8.35 -18.74 25.34
C GLY A 236 9.22 -18.07 26.41
N ILE A 237 9.24 -16.73 26.47
CA ILE A 237 10.00 -15.98 27.48
C ILE A 237 9.16 -15.90 28.76
N SER A 238 9.61 -16.58 29.81
CA SER A 238 8.97 -16.57 31.14
C SER A 238 9.74 -15.76 32.20
N SER A 239 10.96 -15.35 31.89
CA SER A 239 11.85 -14.65 32.84
C SER A 239 11.32 -13.27 33.22
N GLN A 240 11.55 -12.87 34.47
CA GLN A 240 11.16 -11.58 35.02
C GLN A 240 11.67 -10.41 34.17
N TYR A 241 12.97 -10.41 33.83
CA TYR A 241 13.61 -9.35 33.07
C TYR A 241 14.02 -9.81 31.66
N VAL A 242 13.90 -8.90 30.70
CA VAL A 242 14.40 -9.09 29.34
C VAL A 242 15.35 -7.96 28.97
N VAL A 243 16.63 -8.26 28.81
CA VAL A 243 17.60 -7.35 28.19
C VAL A 243 17.64 -7.64 26.69
N GLY A 244 17.79 -6.62 25.86
CA GLY A 244 17.78 -6.88 24.42
C GLY A 244 18.44 -5.85 23.55
N TYR A 245 18.63 -6.27 22.30
CA TYR A 245 19.25 -5.48 21.25
C TYR A 245 18.48 -5.70 19.95
N ILE A 246 18.23 -4.62 19.22
CA ILE A 246 17.55 -4.66 17.93
C ILE A 246 18.41 -3.93 16.89
N GLY A 247 18.91 -4.66 15.89
CA GLY A 247 19.66 -4.09 14.78
C GLY A 247 20.65 -5.05 14.12
N SER A 248 21.59 -4.53 13.35
CA SER A 248 22.59 -5.35 12.65
C SER A 248 23.57 -6.04 13.61
N PHE A 249 23.97 -7.27 13.28
CA PHE A 249 24.98 -8.04 14.02
C PHE A 249 26.34 -7.89 13.33
N ASN A 250 27.13 -6.92 13.79
CA ASN A 250 28.54 -6.77 13.42
C ASN A 250 29.39 -7.01 14.66
N ASP A 251 30.60 -7.53 14.51
CA ASP A 251 31.49 -7.88 15.62
C ASP A 251 31.74 -6.71 16.58
N TYR A 252 31.88 -5.49 16.04
CA TYR A 252 32.11 -4.29 16.83
C TYR A 252 30.89 -3.82 17.65
N GLU A 253 29.70 -4.37 17.43
CA GLU A 253 28.50 -4.06 18.23
C GLU A 253 28.52 -4.71 19.62
N GLY A 254 29.44 -5.67 19.86
CA GLY A 254 29.76 -6.22 21.19
C GLY A 254 28.67 -7.09 21.82
N LEU A 255 27.82 -7.73 21.02
CA LEU A 255 26.71 -8.54 21.56
C LEU A 255 27.20 -9.78 22.32
N ASP A 256 28.43 -10.23 22.06
CA ASP A 256 29.13 -11.24 22.85
C ASP A 256 29.33 -10.80 24.31
N ASP A 257 29.67 -9.52 24.55
CA ASP A 257 29.80 -8.98 25.90
C ASP A 257 28.44 -8.93 26.63
N LEU A 258 27.35 -8.63 25.91
CA LEU A 258 25.99 -8.70 26.48
C LEU A 258 25.60 -10.14 26.88
N VAL A 259 25.91 -11.13 26.04
CA VAL A 259 25.65 -12.54 26.36
C VAL A 259 26.47 -12.99 27.58
N ARG A 260 27.76 -12.61 27.66
CA ARG A 260 28.62 -12.90 28.82
C ARG A 260 28.13 -12.23 30.10
N ALA A 261 27.74 -10.95 30.03
CA ALA A 261 27.24 -10.21 31.17
C ALA A 261 25.93 -10.81 31.68
N ALA A 262 25.00 -11.15 30.78
CA ALA A 262 23.76 -11.81 31.15
C ALA A 262 24.00 -13.18 31.80
N ALA A 263 24.95 -13.98 31.27
CA ALA A 263 25.31 -15.26 31.87
C ALA A 263 25.81 -15.11 33.31
N GLN A 264 26.69 -14.15 33.56
CA GLN A 264 27.20 -13.87 34.91
C GLN A 264 26.07 -13.49 35.88
N LEU A 265 25.11 -12.67 35.44
CA LEU A 265 23.97 -12.27 36.27
C LEU A 265 22.98 -13.41 36.52
N ILE A 266 22.74 -14.26 35.52
CA ILE A 266 21.89 -15.45 35.66
C ILE A 266 22.51 -16.43 36.66
N GLN A 267 23.83 -16.65 36.60
CA GLN A 267 24.56 -17.49 37.55
C GLN A 267 24.55 -16.91 38.98
N GLN A 268 24.44 -15.58 39.12
CA GLN A 268 24.23 -14.89 40.40
C GLN A 268 22.77 -14.93 40.89
N GLY A 269 21.88 -15.64 40.18
CA GLY A 269 20.49 -15.86 40.57
C GLY A 269 19.47 -14.86 40.01
N LEU A 270 19.85 -13.99 39.06
CA LEU A 270 18.93 -13.04 38.45
C LEU A 270 18.07 -13.71 37.37
N ASP A 271 16.74 -13.59 37.46
CA ASP A 271 15.81 -14.15 36.48
C ASP A 271 15.71 -13.28 35.22
N LEU A 272 16.63 -13.54 34.27
CA LEU A 272 16.90 -12.71 33.11
C LEU A 272 16.88 -13.53 31.81
N SER A 273 16.40 -12.93 30.72
CA SER A 273 16.61 -13.44 29.35
C SER A 273 17.17 -12.38 28.42
N VAL A 274 17.90 -12.84 27.40
CA VAL A 274 18.52 -12.02 26.38
C VAL A 274 17.74 -12.16 25.09
N LEU A 275 17.28 -11.04 24.51
CA LEU A 275 16.56 -11.01 23.24
C LEU A 275 17.37 -10.22 22.19
N LEU A 276 17.93 -10.92 21.21
CA LEU A 276 18.74 -10.34 20.14
C LEU A 276 17.99 -10.43 18.80
N VAL A 277 17.50 -9.29 18.31
CA VAL A 277 16.69 -9.21 17.08
C VAL A 277 17.51 -8.59 15.95
N GLY A 278 17.78 -9.34 14.89
CA GLY A 278 18.60 -8.87 13.80
C GLY A 278 19.32 -9.94 13.01
N SER A 279 20.24 -9.50 12.15
CA SER A 279 21.16 -10.36 11.40
C SER A 279 22.41 -9.58 10.97
N SER A 280 23.45 -10.28 10.50
CA SER A 280 24.68 -9.71 9.97
C SER A 280 24.57 -9.24 8.50
N ASN A 281 23.54 -9.67 7.75
CA ASN A 281 23.45 -9.41 6.31
C ASN A 281 22.70 -8.08 5.99
N PRO A 282 23.33 -7.13 5.25
CA PRO A 282 22.72 -5.83 4.94
C PRO A 282 21.74 -5.83 3.76
N VAL A 283 21.69 -6.89 2.95
CA VAL A 283 20.93 -6.99 1.70
C VAL A 283 19.78 -7.98 1.87
N GLY A 284 18.67 -7.84 1.12
CA GLY A 284 17.48 -8.71 1.08
C GLY A 284 17.73 -10.17 0.68
N VAL A 285 18.77 -10.79 1.26
CA VAL A 285 19.20 -12.16 1.13
C VAL A 285 18.76 -12.87 2.40
N SER A 286 17.67 -13.60 2.27
CA SER A 286 17.28 -14.65 3.22
C SER A 286 18.31 -15.78 3.08
N GLU A 287 19.45 -15.66 3.75
CA GLU A 287 20.16 -16.87 4.14
C GLU A 287 19.39 -17.50 5.29
N LYS A 288 19.21 -18.83 5.22
CA LYS A 288 18.48 -19.61 6.22
C LYS A 288 19.11 -19.52 7.62
N VAL A 289 20.38 -19.10 7.72
CA VAL A 289 21.15 -19.05 8.98
C VAL A 289 22.13 -17.87 8.98
N CYS A 290 22.15 -17.07 10.06
CA CYS A 290 23.10 -15.97 10.26
C CYS A 290 24.33 -16.47 11.06
N PRO A 291 25.58 -16.36 10.55
CA PRO A 291 26.78 -16.85 11.25
C PRO A 291 26.96 -16.28 12.65
N MET A 292 26.70 -14.97 12.83
CA MET A 292 26.77 -14.32 14.15
C MET A 292 25.76 -14.92 15.14
N SER A 293 24.57 -15.29 14.67
CA SER A 293 23.57 -15.92 15.54
C SER A 293 24.05 -17.29 16.04
N GLN A 294 24.72 -18.07 15.19
CA GLN A 294 25.34 -19.34 15.60
C GLN A 294 26.46 -19.13 16.61
N GLN A 295 27.29 -18.10 16.44
CA GLN A 295 28.33 -17.77 17.41
C GLN A 295 27.75 -17.42 18.78
N TYR A 296 26.67 -16.63 18.82
CA TYR A 296 26.00 -16.30 20.08
C TYR A 296 25.31 -17.49 20.73
N LEU A 297 24.70 -18.40 19.93
CA LEU A 297 24.13 -19.65 20.44
C LEU A 297 25.21 -20.54 21.05
N LYS A 298 26.32 -20.77 20.33
CA LYS A 298 27.45 -21.55 20.83
C LYS A 298 28.02 -20.94 22.12
N LEU A 299 28.18 -19.62 22.17
CA LEU A 299 28.62 -18.92 23.37
C LEU A 299 27.63 -19.10 24.53
N ALA A 300 26.32 -19.03 24.27
CA ALA A 300 25.30 -19.25 25.29
C ALA A 300 25.25 -20.71 25.78
N GLU A 301 25.52 -21.69 24.92
CA GLU A 301 25.69 -23.09 25.29
C GLU A 301 26.91 -23.29 26.21
N GLU A 302 28.06 -22.74 25.83
CA GLU A 302 29.30 -22.78 26.64
C GLU A 302 29.12 -22.13 28.02
N LEU A 303 28.27 -21.10 28.12
CA LEU A 303 27.97 -20.38 29.35
C LEU A 303 26.78 -20.96 30.14
N GLY A 304 26.12 -22.00 29.63
CA GLY A 304 24.99 -22.67 30.28
C GLY A 304 23.67 -21.88 30.29
N ILE A 305 23.47 -20.94 29.36
CA ILE A 305 22.30 -20.06 29.28
C ILE A 305 21.56 -20.11 27.93
N ALA A 306 21.74 -21.18 27.15
CA ALA A 306 21.11 -21.32 25.84
C ALA A 306 19.57 -21.20 25.88
N ASN A 307 18.92 -21.73 26.92
CA ASN A 307 17.47 -21.61 27.15
C ASN A 307 17.01 -20.21 27.62
N ARG A 308 17.93 -19.25 27.73
CA ARG A 308 17.68 -17.85 28.10
C ARG A 308 18.07 -16.87 26.99
N LEU A 309 18.59 -17.35 25.85
CA LEU A 309 18.92 -16.55 24.68
C LEU A 309 17.88 -16.76 23.56
N PHE A 310 17.25 -15.66 23.14
CA PHE A 310 16.21 -15.66 22.11
C PHE A 310 16.70 -14.87 20.88
N LEU A 311 16.72 -15.55 19.73
CA LEU A 311 17.25 -15.04 18.46
C LEU A 311 16.19 -15.18 17.35
N PRO A 312 15.15 -14.33 17.30
CA PRO A 312 14.10 -14.38 16.27
C PRO A 312 14.60 -14.04 14.85
N GLY A 313 15.87 -13.65 14.69
CA GLY A 313 16.45 -13.26 13.41
C GLY A 313 15.99 -11.88 12.95
N ARG A 314 16.02 -11.66 11.62
CA ARG A 314 15.59 -10.39 11.01
C ARG A 314 14.07 -10.32 10.97
N VAL A 315 13.52 -9.20 11.44
CA VAL A 315 12.06 -8.96 11.50
C VAL A 315 11.65 -7.77 10.62
N GLY A 316 10.41 -7.77 10.15
CA GLY A 316 9.87 -6.64 9.38
C GLY A 316 9.75 -5.37 10.23
N GLN A 317 9.90 -4.19 9.60
CA GLN A 317 9.83 -2.88 10.29
C GLN A 317 8.55 -2.70 11.11
N GLY A 318 7.41 -3.22 10.63
CA GLY A 318 6.14 -3.17 11.35
C GLY A 318 6.09 -3.97 12.65
N ALA A 319 6.95 -4.98 12.81
CA ALA A 319 7.03 -5.85 13.98
C ALA A 319 8.05 -5.36 15.02
N VAL A 320 9.00 -4.50 14.64
CA VAL A 320 10.06 -3.97 15.52
C VAL A 320 9.49 -3.38 16.81
N GLY A 321 8.34 -2.70 16.74
CA GLY A 321 7.64 -2.14 17.89
C GLY A 321 7.19 -3.16 18.94
N ASP A 322 6.90 -4.40 18.54
CA ASP A 322 6.47 -5.46 19.46
C ASP A 322 7.69 -6.04 20.20
N TYR A 323 8.83 -6.21 19.52
CA TYR A 323 10.08 -6.63 20.15
C TYR A 323 10.60 -5.62 21.16
N TYR A 324 10.57 -4.32 20.85
CA TYR A 324 10.91 -3.30 21.85
C TYR A 324 10.00 -3.40 23.07
N ARG A 325 8.68 -3.63 22.91
CA ARG A 325 7.75 -3.77 24.04
C ARG A 325 8.14 -4.91 24.98
N MET A 326 8.66 -6.02 24.44
CA MET A 326 9.12 -7.16 25.23
C MET A 326 10.42 -6.87 26.01
N ILE A 327 11.26 -5.95 25.56
CA ILE A 327 12.54 -5.61 26.19
C ILE A 327 12.32 -4.61 27.35
N ASP A 328 12.86 -4.93 28.52
CA ASP A 328 12.91 -4.02 29.68
C ASP A 328 14.03 -3.00 29.55
N LEU A 329 15.19 -3.46 29.09
CA LEU A 329 16.44 -2.69 29.06
C LEU A 329 17.18 -2.96 27.75
N VAL A 330 17.39 -1.92 26.97
CA VAL A 330 18.12 -2.02 25.70
C VAL A 330 19.61 -1.82 25.96
N VAL A 331 20.46 -2.69 25.42
CA VAL A 331 21.91 -2.59 25.62
C VAL A 331 22.61 -2.42 24.26
N ILE A 332 23.52 -1.44 24.16
CA ILE A 332 24.32 -1.16 22.97
C ILE A 332 25.81 -1.19 23.37
N PRO A 333 26.40 -2.39 23.48
CA PRO A 333 27.70 -2.60 24.11
C PRO A 333 28.87 -2.52 23.10
N ARG A 334 28.96 -1.43 22.32
CA ARG A 334 29.97 -1.31 21.27
C ARG A 334 31.41 -1.42 21.79
N LYS A 335 32.25 -2.12 21.04
CA LYS A 335 33.68 -2.36 21.34
C LYS A 335 34.53 -1.08 21.23
N PRO A 336 35.71 -1.00 21.88
CA PRO A 336 36.59 0.17 21.86
C PRO A 336 37.39 0.25 20.54
N LEU A 337 36.69 0.39 19.42
CA LEU A 337 37.26 0.42 18.08
C LEU A 337 37.07 1.79 17.44
N PRO A 338 37.97 2.24 16.55
CA PRO A 338 37.89 3.57 15.92
C PRO A 338 36.54 3.89 15.26
N VAL A 339 35.88 2.89 14.64
CA VAL A 339 34.55 3.05 14.06
C VAL A 339 33.49 3.46 15.10
N CYS A 340 33.59 2.94 16.32
CA CYS A 340 32.65 3.21 17.41
C CYS A 340 32.90 4.59 18.06
N GLU A 341 34.15 5.07 18.02
CA GLU A 341 34.55 6.40 18.51
C GLU A 341 34.17 7.53 17.55
N LEU A 342 33.89 7.22 16.29
CA LEU A 342 33.58 8.21 15.26
C LEU A 342 32.09 8.19 14.87
N VAL A 343 31.54 7.01 14.55
CA VAL A 343 30.25 6.90 13.86
C VAL A 343 29.11 6.60 14.83
N SER A 344 28.15 7.52 14.96
CA SER A 344 26.97 7.33 15.81
C SER A 344 26.00 6.28 15.23
N PRO A 345 25.51 5.32 16.05
CA PRO A 345 24.45 4.40 15.63
C PRO A 345 23.07 5.07 15.67
N MET A 346 22.14 4.58 14.85
CA MET A 346 20.74 5.03 14.86
C MET A 346 19.87 4.32 15.91
N LYS A 347 20.24 3.09 16.29
CA LYS A 347 19.47 2.21 17.20
C LYS A 347 19.12 2.86 18.55
N PRO A 348 20.03 3.62 19.21
CA PRO A 348 19.68 4.31 20.45
C PRO A 348 18.47 5.23 20.29
N LEU A 349 18.38 5.95 19.16
CA LEU A 349 17.32 6.94 18.94
C LEU A 349 15.95 6.27 18.85
N GLU A 350 15.87 5.09 18.23
CA GLU A 350 14.62 4.33 18.14
C GLU A 350 14.19 3.79 19.51
N ALA A 351 15.14 3.33 20.33
CA ALA A 351 14.90 2.87 21.69
C ALA A 351 14.45 4.02 22.62
N ILE A 352 15.11 5.18 22.54
CA ILE A 352 14.72 6.41 23.28
C ILE A 352 13.31 6.84 22.88
N ALA A 353 12.99 6.86 21.58
CA ALA A 353 11.66 7.20 21.10
C ALA A 353 10.57 6.23 21.56
N ARG A 354 10.95 4.98 21.86
CA ARG A 354 10.07 3.95 22.46
C ARG A 354 10.09 3.95 23.99
N GLN A 355 10.66 5.00 24.59
CA GLN A 355 10.74 5.18 26.03
C GLN A 355 11.41 4.00 26.74
N LYS A 356 12.44 3.42 26.12
CA LYS A 356 13.23 2.36 26.72
C LYS A 356 14.35 2.96 27.57
N THR A 357 14.72 2.24 28.62
CA THR A 357 15.97 2.49 29.34
C THR A 357 17.10 1.89 28.51
N LEU A 358 18.22 2.61 28.37
CA LEU A 358 19.36 2.21 27.56
C LEU A 358 20.63 2.14 28.41
N ILE A 359 21.41 1.09 28.19
CA ILE A 359 22.82 1.03 28.58
C ILE A 359 23.68 1.06 27.33
N VAL A 360 24.65 1.95 27.28
CA VAL A 360 25.54 2.14 26.13
C VAL A 360 27.00 2.05 26.56
N SER A 361 27.91 1.63 25.68
CA SER A 361 29.34 1.79 25.98
C SER A 361 29.72 3.27 25.98
N ASP A 362 30.70 3.65 26.81
CA ASP A 362 31.19 5.04 26.94
C ASP A 362 32.07 5.52 25.76
N VAL A 363 31.80 5.03 24.55
CA VAL A 363 32.39 5.57 23.31
C VAL A 363 31.81 6.95 22.99
N LYS A 364 32.65 7.82 22.42
CA LYS A 364 32.36 9.26 22.26
C LYS A 364 30.97 9.62 21.72
N PRO A 365 30.46 9.01 20.62
CA PRO A 365 29.15 9.40 20.09
C PRO A 365 27.96 8.94 20.95
N LEU A 366 28.14 7.93 21.81
CA LEU A 366 27.08 7.40 22.66
C LEU A 366 27.01 8.14 24.01
N THR A 367 28.13 8.63 24.53
CA THR A 367 28.15 9.42 25.77
C THR A 367 27.42 10.75 25.64
N GLU A 368 27.41 11.38 24.46
CA GLU A 368 26.59 12.57 24.19
C GLU A 368 25.07 12.33 24.42
N LEU A 369 24.61 11.09 24.27
CA LEU A 369 23.22 10.74 24.56
C LEU A 369 22.96 10.66 26.07
N CYS A 370 23.95 10.29 26.88
CA CYS A 370 23.84 10.28 28.34
C CYS A 370 23.60 11.69 28.88
N ASP A 371 24.29 12.69 28.31
CA ASP A 371 24.13 14.10 28.69
C ASP A 371 22.74 14.65 28.33
N SER A 372 22.14 14.10 27.27
CA SER A 372 20.90 14.59 26.69
C SER A 372 19.64 13.86 27.19
N TYR A 373 19.78 12.62 27.65
CA TYR A 373 18.66 11.75 27.98
C TYR A 373 18.92 10.96 29.27
N SER A 374 18.14 11.27 30.31
CA SER A 374 18.19 10.58 31.62
C SER A 374 17.92 9.07 31.55
N CYS A 375 17.28 8.60 30.47
CA CYS A 375 17.02 7.18 30.24
C CYS A 375 18.21 6.41 29.67
N VAL A 376 19.33 7.09 29.38
CA VAL A 376 20.56 6.52 28.84
C VAL A 376 21.64 6.55 29.92
N THR A 377 22.37 5.45 30.10
CA THR A 377 23.52 5.40 31.00
C THR A 377 24.66 4.67 30.34
N SER A 378 25.89 5.12 30.57
CA SER A 378 27.07 4.49 30.03
C SER A 378 27.68 3.47 30.99
N PHE A 379 28.40 2.50 30.43
CA PHE A 379 29.35 1.66 31.15
C PHE A 379 30.73 1.80 30.51
N LYS A 380 31.78 1.48 31.27
CA LYS A 380 33.15 1.56 30.79
C LYS A 380 33.39 0.56 29.65
N VAL A 381 33.75 1.05 28.47
CA VAL A 381 33.96 0.23 27.28
C VAL A 381 35.07 -0.80 27.52
N GLY A 382 34.81 -2.06 27.11
CA GLY A 382 35.73 -3.17 27.35
C GLY A 382 35.76 -3.70 28.79
N ASP A 383 34.90 -3.20 29.69
CA ASP A 383 34.81 -3.65 31.08
C ASP A 383 33.48 -4.37 31.35
N LEU A 384 33.54 -5.71 31.36
CA LEU A 384 32.38 -6.56 31.59
C LEU A 384 31.78 -6.37 32.99
N ALA A 385 32.62 -6.11 34.01
CA ALA A 385 32.15 -5.88 35.38
C ALA A 385 31.37 -4.57 35.47
N SER A 386 31.83 -3.53 34.77
CA SER A 386 31.09 -2.26 34.64
C SER A 386 29.73 -2.47 33.95
N LEU A 387 29.66 -3.30 32.91
CA LEU A 387 28.38 -3.63 32.24
C LEU A 387 27.43 -4.38 33.18
N CYS A 388 27.91 -5.40 33.90
CA CYS A 388 27.12 -6.15 34.88
C CYS A 388 26.56 -5.24 35.98
N ALA A 389 27.38 -4.34 36.53
CA ALA A 389 26.95 -3.39 37.56
C ALA A 389 25.84 -2.46 37.05
N GLN A 390 25.97 -1.92 35.83
CA GLN A 390 24.95 -1.06 35.24
C GLN A 390 23.65 -1.83 34.92
N LEU A 391 23.75 -3.07 34.43
CA LEU A 391 22.60 -3.94 34.20
C LEU A 391 21.82 -4.18 35.51
N GLN A 392 22.50 -4.56 36.60
CA GLN A 392 21.86 -4.74 37.90
C GLN A 392 21.19 -3.46 38.39
N GLN A 393 21.88 -2.33 38.30
CA GLN A 393 21.36 -1.04 38.75
C GLN A 393 20.10 -0.61 37.96
N ARG A 394 20.11 -0.72 36.64
CA ARG A 394 19.04 -0.20 35.76
C ARG A 394 17.86 -1.15 35.59
N LEU A 395 18.02 -2.44 35.85
CA LEU A 395 16.89 -3.37 35.93
C LEU A 395 15.98 -3.06 37.14
N ILE A 396 16.58 -2.61 38.25
CA ILE A 396 15.87 -2.24 39.48
C ILE A 396 15.37 -0.78 39.41
N ASN A 397 16.25 0.15 39.04
CA ASN A 397 15.95 1.59 39.06
C ASN A 397 15.77 2.14 37.64
N LYS A 398 14.53 2.06 37.13
CA LYS A 398 14.15 2.61 35.83
C LYS A 398 13.94 4.12 35.92
N PRO A 399 14.72 4.95 35.18
CA PRO A 399 14.51 6.39 35.12
C PRO A 399 13.19 6.74 34.42
N GLU A 400 12.66 7.93 34.70
CA GLU A 400 11.47 8.43 34.00
C GLU A 400 11.72 8.56 32.49
N PRO A 401 10.71 8.26 31.66
CA PRO A 401 10.84 8.38 30.21
C PRO A 401 10.96 9.85 29.78
N PRO A 402 11.68 10.16 28.69
CA PRO A 402 11.79 11.53 28.20
C PRO A 402 10.41 12.11 27.81
N LEU A 403 10.22 13.40 28.06
CA LEU A 403 9.03 14.14 27.65
C LEU A 403 8.85 14.11 26.13
N LYS A 404 7.59 14.05 25.67
CA LYS A 404 7.25 13.96 24.24
C LYS A 404 7.83 15.10 23.40
N GLU A 405 7.93 16.31 23.96
CA GLU A 405 8.51 17.47 23.26
C GLU A 405 10.02 17.31 22.99
N ILE A 406 10.76 16.71 23.92
CA ILE A 406 12.18 16.38 23.74
C ILE A 406 12.31 15.33 22.63
N LEU A 407 11.44 14.32 22.62
CA LEU A 407 11.45 13.26 21.60
C LEU A 407 11.20 13.79 20.18
N LYS A 408 10.44 14.88 19.99
CA LYS A 408 10.24 15.49 18.67
C LYS A 408 11.55 15.99 18.04
N GLN A 409 12.56 16.31 18.85
CA GLN A 409 13.87 16.71 18.34
C GLN A 409 14.61 15.56 17.65
N LEU A 410 14.25 14.30 17.93
CA LEU A 410 14.82 13.12 17.26
C LEU A 410 14.38 12.97 15.79
N LEU A 411 13.35 13.70 15.35
CA LEU A 411 12.79 13.53 14.02
C LEU A 411 13.74 14.01 12.93
N PHE A 412 13.83 13.26 11.82
CA PHE A 412 14.63 13.70 10.66
C PHE A 412 14.20 15.08 10.15
N SER A 413 12.90 15.41 10.21
CA SER A 413 12.39 16.74 9.86
C SER A 413 13.00 17.87 10.70
N GLN A 414 13.45 17.59 11.92
CA GLN A 414 14.17 18.54 12.75
C GLN A 414 15.68 18.48 12.52
N GLN A 415 16.24 17.29 12.30
CA GLN A 415 17.68 17.07 12.17
C GLN A 415 18.28 17.59 10.84
N ILE A 416 17.46 17.76 9.79
CA ILE A 416 17.94 18.24 8.48
C ILE A 416 17.90 19.77 8.30
N LYS A 417 17.67 20.56 9.35
CA LYS A 417 17.54 22.03 9.24
C LYS A 417 18.75 22.71 8.60
N SER A 418 19.96 22.28 8.96
CA SER A 418 21.22 22.77 8.37
C SER A 418 21.28 22.47 6.86
N LEU A 419 20.89 21.25 6.47
CA LEU A 419 20.80 20.83 5.08
C LEU A 419 19.77 21.66 4.31
N ILE A 420 18.57 21.90 4.86
CA ILE A 420 17.55 22.79 4.24
C ILE A 420 18.07 24.22 4.07
N THR A 421 18.77 24.74 5.09
CA THR A 421 19.35 26.09 5.04
C THR A 421 20.39 26.21 3.93
N ALA A 422 21.29 25.22 3.82
CA ALA A 422 22.27 25.15 2.75
C ALA A 422 21.62 25.08 1.36
N LEU A 423 20.56 24.28 1.19
CA LEU A 423 19.80 24.20 -0.06
C LEU A 423 19.10 25.53 -0.42
N SER A 424 18.62 26.28 0.57
CA SER A 424 17.89 27.55 0.40
C SER A 424 18.81 28.74 0.14
N SER A 425 20.01 28.72 0.72
CA SER A 425 21.03 29.77 0.58
C SER A 425 21.60 29.91 -0.84
N ASN A 426 21.21 29.02 -1.76
CA ASN A 426 21.51 29.13 -3.20
C ASN A 426 20.68 30.21 -3.95
N LYS A 427 20.09 31.18 -3.23
CA LYS A 427 19.70 32.48 -3.77
C LYS A 427 20.96 33.31 -4.07
N LEU A 428 21.56 33.04 -5.23
CA LEU A 428 22.45 33.99 -5.91
C LEU A 428 21.62 35.16 -6.47
N SER A 429 21.58 36.24 -5.68
CA SER A 429 21.33 37.64 -6.04
C SER A 429 20.24 37.97 -7.08
N GLU A 430 19.07 38.40 -6.60
CA GLU A 430 18.35 39.53 -7.19
C GLU A 430 18.18 40.61 -6.12
N LYS A 431 18.76 41.78 -6.37
CA LYS A 431 18.49 43.02 -5.64
C LYS A 431 17.11 43.52 -6.05
N VAL A 432 16.09 43.45 -5.20
CA VAL A 432 14.98 44.42 -5.19
C VAL A 432 14.44 44.54 -3.75
N GLY A 433 14.42 45.78 -3.24
CA GLY A 433 13.42 46.27 -2.28
C GLY A 433 13.53 45.80 -0.83
N LYS A 434 14.10 46.67 0.03
CA LYS A 434 13.77 46.68 1.46
C LYS A 434 12.25 46.85 1.61
N VAL A 435 11.57 45.83 2.16
CA VAL A 435 10.33 46.02 2.90
C VAL A 435 10.62 45.57 4.33
N THR A 436 10.63 46.55 5.22
CA THR A 436 10.67 46.40 6.68
C THR A 436 9.53 45.50 7.14
N THR A 437 9.84 44.30 7.61
CA THR A 437 8.91 43.51 8.43
C THR A 437 9.03 44.01 9.87
N GLY A 438 8.01 44.77 10.28
CA GLY A 438 7.79 45.09 11.68
C GLY A 438 7.53 43.83 12.51
N SER A 439 7.88 43.92 13.78
CA SER A 439 7.50 42.98 14.84
C SER A 439 5.99 42.81 14.89
N VAL A 440 5.49 41.58 14.77
CA VAL A 440 4.13 41.25 15.19
C VAL A 440 4.15 39.89 15.89
N ASN A 441 3.81 39.90 17.18
CA ASN A 441 3.25 38.77 17.89
C ASN A 441 1.93 38.40 17.19
N GLU A 442 1.87 37.26 16.51
CA GLU A 442 0.57 36.74 16.03
C GLU A 442 0.23 35.43 16.74
N GLN A 443 -0.86 35.49 17.50
CA GLN A 443 -1.66 34.34 17.91
C GLN A 443 -2.11 33.56 16.66
N PRO A 444 -2.29 32.23 16.74
CA PRO A 444 -2.84 31.47 15.62
C PRO A 444 -4.25 31.96 15.28
N ALA A 445 -4.42 32.46 14.05
CA ALA A 445 -5.69 32.93 13.53
C ALA A 445 -6.68 31.75 13.38
N GLY A 446 -7.85 31.85 14.00
CA GLY A 446 -8.99 30.96 13.73
C GLY A 446 -9.88 30.66 14.95
N ALA A 447 -9.35 30.48 16.16
CA ALA A 447 -10.16 30.04 17.30
C ALA A 447 -11.16 31.12 17.79
N LYS A 448 -12.46 30.79 17.84
CA LYS A 448 -13.48 31.67 18.44
C LYS A 448 -13.65 31.32 19.92
N ILE A 449 -13.26 32.23 20.80
CA ILE A 449 -13.50 32.11 22.24
C ILE A 449 -15.01 32.27 22.48
N ILE A 450 -15.67 31.22 22.96
CA ILE A 450 -17.10 31.25 23.30
C ILE A 450 -17.35 31.53 24.78
N TRP A 451 -16.33 31.36 25.62
CA TRP A 451 -16.37 31.68 27.04
C TRP A 451 -14.95 31.88 27.58
N GLN A 452 -14.72 32.88 28.44
CA GLN A 452 -13.42 33.13 29.05
C GLN A 452 -13.54 33.78 30.43
N LYS A 453 -12.62 33.45 31.33
CA LYS A 453 -12.41 34.06 32.65
C LYS A 453 -10.95 34.48 32.77
N VAL A 454 -10.72 35.77 33.07
CA VAL A 454 -9.39 36.43 33.05
C VAL A 454 -8.89 36.82 34.45
N GLU A 455 -9.69 36.61 35.49
CA GLU A 455 -9.31 36.95 36.87
C GLU A 455 -8.70 35.74 37.60
N ARG A 456 -7.50 35.96 38.15
CA ARG A 456 -6.82 35.02 39.06
C ARG A 456 -7.76 34.67 40.21
N LYS A 457 -8.07 33.37 40.36
CA LYS A 457 -9.01 32.89 41.37
C LYS A 457 -8.43 31.74 42.19
N GLU A 458 -8.48 31.86 43.51
CA GLU A 458 -8.19 30.73 44.41
C GLU A 458 -9.29 29.66 44.29
N LEU A 459 -8.89 28.42 44.00
CA LEU A 459 -9.80 27.29 43.92
C LEU A 459 -10.17 26.79 45.32
N THR A 460 -11.46 26.58 45.54
CA THR A 460 -11.98 26.01 46.80
C THR A 460 -12.32 24.53 46.62
N ASN A 461 -12.68 23.84 47.71
CA ASN A 461 -13.15 22.45 47.65
C ASN A 461 -14.55 22.34 47.02
N ILE A 462 -15.26 23.46 46.86
CA ILE A 462 -16.61 23.51 46.30
C ILE A 462 -16.51 23.94 44.83
N PRO A 463 -16.95 23.11 43.87
CA PRO A 463 -16.89 23.45 42.46
C PRO A 463 -17.92 24.53 42.10
N GLU A 464 -17.45 25.59 41.44
CA GLU A 464 -18.30 26.63 40.86
C GLU A 464 -18.59 26.30 39.40
N TRP A 465 -19.87 26.13 39.07
CA TRP A 465 -20.33 25.68 37.75
C TRP A 465 -20.66 26.85 36.82
N HIS A 466 -20.25 26.71 35.56
CA HIS A 466 -20.50 27.66 34.50
C HIS A 466 -21.11 26.94 33.28
N GLY A 467 -22.25 27.44 32.80
CA GLY A 467 -22.93 26.92 31.62
C GLY A 467 -22.38 27.52 30.32
N VAL A 468 -22.24 26.69 29.29
CA VAL A 468 -21.69 27.07 27.98
C VAL A 468 -22.54 26.39 26.91
N ALA A 469 -23.14 27.19 26.02
CA ALA A 469 -23.91 26.68 24.89
C ALA A 469 -22.96 26.04 23.86
N VAL A 470 -23.33 24.86 23.35
CA VAL A 470 -22.55 24.11 22.36
C VAL A 470 -23.47 23.43 21.33
N ILE A 471 -22.93 23.03 20.18
CA ILE A 471 -23.69 22.34 19.13
C ILE A 471 -23.16 20.91 18.98
N ALA A 472 -24.04 19.91 18.86
CA ALA A 472 -23.63 18.52 18.61
C ALA A 472 -22.74 18.41 17.36
N GLY A 473 -21.64 17.66 17.45
CA GLY A 473 -20.64 17.54 16.38
C GLY A 473 -19.58 18.65 16.35
N GLN A 474 -19.76 19.75 17.09
CA GLN A 474 -18.81 20.85 17.17
C GLN A 474 -17.54 20.44 17.94
N GLN A 475 -16.38 20.92 17.50
CA GLN A 475 -15.11 20.68 18.18
C GLN A 475 -14.84 21.77 19.23
N ILE A 476 -14.68 21.35 20.49
CA ILE A 476 -14.46 22.23 21.64
C ILE A 476 -13.08 22.00 22.23
N THR A 477 -12.38 23.09 22.53
CA THR A 477 -11.07 23.09 23.20
C THR A 477 -11.13 23.96 24.45
N ILE A 478 -10.76 23.39 25.59
CA ILE A 478 -10.74 24.06 26.90
C ILE A 478 -9.28 24.29 27.27
N ASN A 479 -8.88 25.55 27.36
CA ASN A 479 -7.55 25.97 27.78
C ASN A 479 -7.59 26.59 29.17
N ALA A 480 -6.65 26.22 30.04
CA ALA A 480 -6.53 26.81 31.36
C ALA A 480 -5.07 26.97 31.79
N ALA A 481 -4.82 27.93 32.67
CA ALA A 481 -3.57 28.12 33.38
C ALA A 481 -3.78 27.91 34.88
N VAL A 482 -3.02 27.00 35.48
CA VAL A 482 -3.16 26.59 36.89
C VAL A 482 -1.82 26.75 37.61
N GLU A 483 -1.85 27.37 38.78
CA GLU A 483 -0.70 27.50 39.68
C GLU A 483 -0.93 26.68 40.96
N CYS A 484 -0.02 25.74 41.25
CA CYS A 484 -0.03 24.91 42.44
C CYS A 484 1.31 25.02 43.20
N PRO A 485 1.30 25.22 44.53
CA PRO A 485 2.51 25.38 45.34
C PRO A 485 3.19 24.06 45.76
N ALA A 486 2.52 22.91 45.68
CA ALA A 486 3.05 21.62 46.16
C ALA A 486 2.63 20.43 45.28
N ALA A 487 3.42 19.35 45.27
CA ALA A 487 3.26 18.20 44.37
C ALA A 487 1.99 17.33 44.63
N LYS A 488 1.45 17.33 45.85
CA LYS A 488 0.33 16.47 46.27
C LYS A 488 -1.05 17.09 46.07
N SER A 489 -1.16 18.41 46.15
CA SER A 489 -2.38 19.20 45.91
C SER A 489 -2.76 19.23 44.42
N LYS A 490 -4.03 18.98 44.06
CA LYS A 490 -4.48 18.92 42.65
C LYS A 490 -5.62 19.90 42.36
N ALA A 491 -5.53 20.58 41.22
CA ALA A 491 -6.70 21.20 40.59
C ALA A 491 -7.50 20.15 39.82
N VAL A 492 -8.82 20.22 39.90
CA VAL A 492 -9.75 19.32 39.22
C VAL A 492 -10.64 20.12 38.30
N PHE A 493 -10.72 19.68 37.05
CA PHE A 493 -11.71 20.12 36.07
C PHE A 493 -12.89 19.14 36.07
N LEU A 494 -14.11 19.69 36.11
CA LEU A 494 -15.36 18.95 36.08
C LEU A 494 -16.20 19.37 34.87
N ILE A 495 -16.94 18.42 34.30
CA ILE A 495 -17.87 18.68 33.20
C ILE A 495 -19.16 17.84 33.31
N LYS A 496 -20.28 18.45 32.91
CA LYS A 496 -21.59 17.81 32.74
C LYS A 496 -22.16 18.16 31.37
N SER A 497 -22.87 17.20 30.79
CA SER A 497 -23.53 17.33 29.49
C SER A 497 -25.03 17.57 29.72
N ILE A 498 -25.61 18.58 29.09
CA ILE A 498 -27.02 18.97 29.27
C ILE A 498 -27.73 18.93 27.90
N ASP A 499 -28.94 18.35 27.87
CA ASP A 499 -29.76 18.31 26.66
C ASP A 499 -30.54 19.63 26.42
N ALA A 500 -31.28 19.69 25.30
CA ALA A 500 -32.06 20.88 24.92
C ALA A 500 -33.21 21.21 25.90
N ASN A 501 -33.63 20.25 26.73
CA ASN A 501 -34.68 20.43 27.75
C ASN A 501 -34.10 20.77 29.13
N GLY A 502 -32.77 20.95 29.24
CA GLY A 502 -32.09 21.27 30.49
C GLY A 502 -31.81 20.05 31.39
N LYS A 503 -31.96 18.82 30.89
CA LYS A 503 -31.70 17.59 31.65
C LYS A 503 -30.24 17.16 31.53
N GLU A 504 -29.63 16.78 32.65
CA GLU A 504 -28.27 16.22 32.68
C GLU A 504 -28.22 14.83 32.02
N LEU A 505 -27.32 14.67 31.06
CA LEU A 505 -27.06 13.44 30.34
C LEU A 505 -25.87 12.71 30.96
N ASN A 506 -26.00 11.39 31.16
CA ASN A 506 -24.90 10.52 31.57
C ASN A 506 -23.99 10.16 30.38
N ARG A 507 -23.46 11.18 29.70
CA ARG A 507 -22.56 11.03 28.54
C ARG A 507 -21.32 11.90 28.75
N PRO A 508 -20.10 11.34 28.60
CA PRO A 508 -18.88 12.14 28.72
C PRO A 508 -18.65 13.00 27.47
N CYS A 509 -18.21 14.23 27.68
CA CYS A 509 -17.62 15.07 26.64
C CYS A 509 -16.16 14.66 26.45
N GLY A 510 -15.88 13.76 25.50
CA GLY A 510 -14.55 13.19 25.29
C GLY A 510 -14.22 12.03 26.24
N LYS A 511 -12.92 11.69 26.37
CA LYS A 511 -12.48 10.56 27.23
C LYS A 511 -12.26 11.01 28.67
N LEU A 512 -13.36 11.15 29.43
CA LEU A 512 -13.33 11.52 30.84
C LEU A 512 -13.95 10.42 31.72
N ALA A 513 -13.36 10.21 32.90
CA ALA A 513 -13.91 9.31 33.91
C ALA A 513 -14.99 10.03 34.72
N LYS A 514 -16.01 9.30 35.18
CA LYS A 514 -17.03 9.83 36.09
C LYS A 514 -16.56 9.65 37.54
N SER A 515 -16.66 10.69 38.35
CA SER A 515 -16.36 10.64 39.78
C SER A 515 -17.65 10.49 40.57
N ASP A 516 -17.71 9.49 41.46
CA ASP A 516 -18.80 9.35 42.43
C ASP A 516 -18.78 10.47 43.48
N HIS A 517 -17.59 10.97 43.82
CA HIS A 517 -17.41 12.06 44.78
C HIS A 517 -17.96 13.39 44.25
N PHE A 518 -17.61 13.76 43.02
CA PHE A 518 -18.05 15.03 42.41
C PHE A 518 -19.39 14.93 41.66
N LYS A 519 -19.92 13.72 41.47
CA LYS A 519 -21.10 13.42 40.63
C LYS A 519 -21.01 14.07 39.24
N ALA A 520 -19.83 14.05 38.64
CA ALA A 520 -19.54 14.66 37.34
C ALA A 520 -18.38 13.94 36.65
N TYR A 521 -18.20 14.18 35.35
CA TYR A 521 -17.00 13.75 34.64
C TYR A 521 -15.85 14.68 34.99
N PHE A 522 -14.64 14.13 35.17
CA PHE A 522 -13.54 14.92 35.70
C PHE A 522 -12.18 14.59 35.09
N LYS A 523 -11.24 15.52 35.27
CA LYS A 523 -9.81 15.36 34.97
C LYS A 523 -8.97 16.16 35.97
N TYR A 524 -7.86 15.59 36.41
CA TYR A 524 -6.85 16.34 37.17
C TYR A 524 -6.06 17.24 36.24
N LEU A 525 -5.89 18.50 36.61
CA LEU A 525 -5.14 19.48 35.84
C LEU A 525 -3.69 19.56 36.35
N PRO A 526 -2.70 19.54 35.45
CA PRO A 526 -1.32 19.81 35.82
C PRO A 526 -1.13 21.29 36.18
N CYS A 527 -0.15 21.58 37.04
CA CYS A 527 0.33 22.94 37.26
C CYS A 527 1.05 23.42 35.99
N THR A 528 0.66 24.58 35.46
CA THR A 528 1.17 25.11 34.18
C THR A 528 1.97 26.41 34.33
N GLY A 529 2.22 26.87 35.57
CA GLY A 529 3.13 28.00 35.84
C GLY A 529 2.75 29.28 35.08
N SER A 530 1.46 29.64 35.08
CA SER A 530 0.87 30.77 34.34
C SER A 530 0.78 30.62 32.81
N SER A 531 1.24 29.51 32.23
CA SER A 531 1.04 29.23 30.80
C SER A 531 -0.36 28.70 30.55
N VAL A 532 -1.09 29.32 29.60
CA VAL A 532 -2.39 28.82 29.13
C VAL A 532 -2.15 27.63 28.22
N LEU A 533 -2.51 26.43 28.68
CA LEU A 533 -2.39 25.19 27.92
C LEU A 533 -3.76 24.55 27.69
N GLU A 534 -3.88 23.80 26.61
CA GLU A 534 -5.04 22.94 26.36
C GLU A 534 -5.14 21.89 27.47
N GLN A 535 -6.26 21.92 28.19
CA GLN A 535 -6.56 20.97 29.26
C GLN A 535 -7.41 19.82 28.76
N HIS A 536 -8.32 20.09 27.82
CA HIS A 536 -9.24 19.08 27.28
C HIS A 536 -9.83 19.53 25.95
N SER A 537 -9.90 18.61 24.99
CA SER A 537 -10.59 18.82 23.71
C SER A 537 -11.51 17.64 23.39
N PHE A 538 -12.65 17.93 22.78
CA PHE A 538 -13.65 16.92 22.43
C PHE A 538 -14.61 17.39 21.35
N THR A 539 -15.17 16.43 20.62
CA THR A 539 -16.35 16.64 19.78
C THR A 539 -17.61 16.53 20.63
N VAL A 540 -18.51 17.50 20.54
CA VAL A 540 -19.75 17.52 21.34
C VAL A 540 -20.61 16.31 20.98
N PRO A 541 -20.98 15.45 21.96
CA PRO A 541 -21.80 14.27 21.70
C PRO A 541 -23.20 14.63 21.18
N GLU A 542 -23.82 13.72 20.42
CA GLU A 542 -25.22 13.86 20.02
C GLU A 542 -26.14 14.06 21.24
N GLN A 543 -27.19 14.86 21.05
CA GLN A 543 -28.21 15.24 22.05
C GLN A 543 -27.74 16.25 23.12
N VAL A 544 -26.46 16.63 23.13
CA VAL A 544 -25.93 17.69 24.01
C VAL A 544 -26.18 19.05 23.38
N ALA A 545 -26.86 19.95 24.10
CA ALA A 545 -27.16 21.32 23.69
C ALA A 545 -26.39 22.37 24.51
N SER A 546 -25.93 22.01 25.71
CA SER A 546 -25.01 22.82 26.50
C SER A 546 -24.14 21.94 27.39
N ILE A 547 -23.02 22.48 27.83
CA ILE A 547 -22.16 21.85 28.84
C ILE A 547 -22.12 22.74 30.08
N GLN A 548 -21.96 22.12 31.25
CA GLN A 548 -21.56 22.83 32.46
C GLN A 548 -20.14 22.44 32.81
N VAL A 549 -19.29 23.42 33.10
CA VAL A 549 -17.90 23.22 33.50
C VAL A 549 -17.64 23.79 34.89
N ALA A 550 -16.78 23.16 35.67
CA ALA A 550 -16.36 23.67 36.97
C ALA A 550 -14.91 23.34 37.30
N PHE A 551 -14.32 24.10 38.23
CA PHE A 551 -12.96 23.90 38.73
C PHE A 551 -12.96 23.93 40.25
N CYS A 552 -12.24 23.02 40.89
CA CYS A 552 -12.07 22.96 42.33
C CYS A 552 -10.69 22.41 42.71
N ARG A 553 -10.29 22.56 43.97
CA ARG A 553 -9.11 21.88 44.52
C ARG A 553 -9.51 20.54 45.14
N PHE A 554 -8.61 19.57 45.06
CA PHE A 554 -8.77 18.24 45.66
C PHE A 554 -7.51 17.84 46.41
N ASN A 555 -7.70 17.20 47.57
CA ASN A 555 -6.63 16.70 48.44
C ASN A 555 -5.61 17.78 48.86
N ALA A 556 -6.10 18.98 49.17
CA ALA A 556 -5.30 20.12 49.64
C ALA A 556 -5.46 20.33 51.14
N GLU A 557 -4.35 20.53 51.86
CA GLU A 557 -4.37 20.90 53.28
C GLU A 557 -4.84 22.36 53.46
N LYS A 558 -5.31 22.75 54.65
CA LYS A 558 -5.92 24.08 54.91
C LYS A 558 -5.03 25.28 54.52
N HIS A 559 -3.71 25.09 54.43
CA HIS A 559 -2.74 26.12 54.10
C HIS A 559 -2.27 26.08 52.63
N GLU A 560 -2.69 25.09 51.84
CA GLU A 560 -2.31 24.96 50.42
C GLU A 560 -3.31 25.71 49.53
N GLN A 561 -2.81 26.73 48.83
CA GLN A 561 -3.61 27.57 47.93
C GLN A 561 -3.34 27.19 46.47
N ILE A 562 -4.38 26.88 45.70
CA ILE A 562 -4.28 26.58 44.27
C ILE A 562 -4.98 27.68 43.49
N TYR A 563 -4.33 28.26 42.49
CA TYR A 563 -4.89 29.35 41.71
C TYR A 563 -5.20 28.91 40.27
N LEU A 564 -6.37 29.32 39.78
CA LEU A 564 -6.72 29.30 38.36
C LEU A 564 -6.46 30.70 37.82
N GLU A 565 -5.42 30.84 37.01
CA GLU A 565 -4.96 32.13 36.47
C GLU A 565 -5.81 32.56 35.27
N GLN A 566 -6.14 31.60 34.40
CA GLN A 566 -6.93 31.87 33.20
C GLN A 566 -7.68 30.62 32.77
N LEU A 567 -8.87 30.82 32.20
CA LEU A 567 -9.66 29.76 31.57
C LEU A 567 -10.35 30.31 30.33
N SER A 568 -10.24 29.60 29.21
CA SER A 568 -10.97 29.91 27.99
C SER A 568 -11.50 28.64 27.34
N ILE A 569 -12.72 28.71 26.84
CA ILE A 569 -13.34 27.67 26.04
C ILE A 569 -13.45 28.22 24.63
N GLN A 570 -12.81 27.51 23.72
CA GLN A 570 -12.69 27.86 22.33
C GLN A 570 -13.47 26.85 21.51
N VAL A 571 -14.20 27.36 20.54
CA VAL A 571 -14.71 26.58 19.42
C VAL A 571 -13.66 26.69 18.33
N GLU A 572 -13.15 25.55 17.89
CA GLU A 572 -12.49 25.53 16.59
C GLU A 572 -13.57 25.84 15.55
N PRO A 573 -13.34 26.78 14.62
CA PRO A 573 -14.27 26.97 13.52
C PRO A 573 -14.57 25.61 12.88
N ASP A 574 -15.81 25.43 12.43
CA ASP A 574 -16.11 24.43 11.39
C ASP A 574 -15.40 24.86 10.09
N ASP A 575 -14.06 24.87 10.10
CA ASP A 575 -13.25 25.10 8.91
C ASP A 575 -13.12 23.78 8.16
N TYR A 576 -14.28 23.29 7.72
CA TYR A 576 -14.35 22.86 6.34
C TYR A 576 -14.98 23.98 5.52
N THR A 577 -14.34 25.15 5.54
CA THR A 577 -14.38 26.03 4.39
C THR A 577 -13.31 25.49 3.45
N PRO A 578 -13.65 24.60 2.49
CA PRO A 578 -12.62 24.02 1.63
C PRO A 578 -11.90 25.18 0.94
N THR A 579 -10.57 25.24 1.08
CA THR A 579 -9.78 26.28 0.41
C THR A 579 -10.21 26.29 -1.05
N GLN A 580 -10.65 27.45 -1.53
CA GLN A 580 -11.13 27.56 -2.89
C GLN A 580 -10.02 27.10 -3.83
N PHE A 581 -10.26 26.04 -4.59
CA PHE A 581 -9.27 25.53 -5.52
C PHE A 581 -8.85 26.63 -6.48
N THR A 582 -7.56 26.94 -6.45
CA THR A 582 -6.93 27.87 -7.40
C THR A 582 -6.17 27.04 -8.42
N PRO A 583 -6.54 27.11 -9.71
CA PRO A 583 -5.81 26.42 -10.76
C PRO A 583 -4.32 26.77 -10.77
N PRO A 584 -3.41 25.80 -11.00
CA PRO A 584 -2.00 26.11 -11.21
C PRO A 584 -1.82 26.98 -12.45
N SER A 585 -0.73 27.76 -12.50
CA SER A 585 -0.38 28.53 -13.69
C SER A 585 -0.22 27.61 -14.90
N LYS A 586 -0.46 28.13 -16.12
CA LYS A 586 -0.31 27.36 -17.37
C LYS A 586 1.04 26.66 -17.46
N GLN A 587 2.12 27.36 -17.11
CA GLN A 587 3.46 26.81 -17.10
C GLN A 587 3.62 25.68 -16.06
N ALA A 588 3.07 25.84 -14.84
CA ALA A 588 3.12 24.80 -13.82
C ALA A 588 2.31 23.55 -14.25
N ALA A 589 1.15 23.75 -14.87
CA ALA A 589 0.33 22.69 -15.42
C ALA A 589 1.09 21.91 -16.52
N GLU A 590 1.68 22.59 -17.50
CA GLU A 590 2.49 21.98 -18.56
C GLU A 590 3.68 21.20 -18.01
N ILE A 591 4.39 21.74 -17.02
CA ILE A 591 5.52 21.08 -16.37
C ILE A 591 5.09 19.82 -15.60
N SER A 592 3.91 19.83 -14.97
CA SER A 592 3.43 18.72 -14.12
C SER A 592 3.19 17.41 -14.90
N ILE A 593 2.90 17.53 -16.21
CA ILE A 593 2.65 16.42 -17.13
C ILE A 593 3.79 16.21 -18.14
N LEU A 594 4.91 16.92 -17.99
CA LEU A 594 6.07 16.73 -18.87
C LEU A 594 6.64 15.32 -18.71
N GLY A 595 6.70 14.57 -19.81
CA GLY A 595 7.14 13.17 -19.82
C GLY A 595 6.09 12.20 -19.29
N TRP A 596 4.84 12.65 -19.09
CA TRP A 596 3.72 11.77 -18.79
C TRP A 596 3.34 10.95 -20.05
N PRO A 597 3.02 9.65 -19.92
CA PRO A 597 2.60 8.84 -21.05
C PRO A 597 1.38 9.44 -21.77
N ASP A 598 1.41 9.42 -23.10
CA ASP A 598 0.25 9.80 -23.90
C ASP A 598 -0.74 8.64 -24.00
N TYR A 599 -2.02 8.93 -23.74
CA TYR A 599 -3.12 8.03 -23.98
C TYR A 599 -3.67 8.30 -25.38
N THR A 600 -3.48 7.35 -26.30
CA THR A 600 -3.99 7.44 -27.67
C THR A 600 -5.50 7.36 -27.69
N ASP A 601 -6.15 8.16 -28.54
CA ASP A 601 -7.58 8.03 -28.79
C ASP A 601 -7.86 6.69 -29.49
N ASN A 602 -8.60 5.82 -28.81
CA ASN A 602 -8.99 4.49 -29.26
C ASN A 602 -10.52 4.32 -29.18
N GLY A 603 -11.28 5.42 -29.09
CA GLY A 603 -12.74 5.41 -28.94
C GLY A 603 -13.27 5.06 -27.55
N LYS A 604 -12.41 4.72 -26.58
CA LYS A 604 -12.82 4.46 -25.19
C LYS A 604 -12.91 5.76 -24.38
N PRO A 605 -13.84 5.86 -23.41
CA PRO A 605 -13.96 7.07 -22.59
C PRO A 605 -12.72 7.27 -21.70
N TYR A 606 -12.30 8.53 -21.57
CA TYR A 606 -11.25 8.93 -20.65
C TYR A 606 -11.79 9.03 -19.23
N ILE A 607 -11.15 8.35 -18.29
CA ILE A 607 -11.48 8.39 -16.85
C ILE A 607 -10.23 8.77 -16.08
N ILE A 608 -10.36 9.68 -15.12
CA ILE A 608 -9.30 9.92 -14.14
C ILE A 608 -9.59 9.08 -12.89
N GLY A 609 -8.70 8.12 -12.61
CA GLY A 609 -8.85 7.15 -11.53
C GLY A 609 -7.83 7.31 -10.41
N ILE A 610 -8.30 7.31 -9.15
CA ILE A 610 -7.48 7.18 -7.94
C ILE A 610 -7.81 5.82 -7.33
N MET A 611 -6.99 4.82 -7.63
CA MET A 611 -7.31 3.42 -7.34
C MET A 611 -6.05 2.59 -7.06
N ASP A 612 -6.22 1.43 -6.42
CA ASP A 612 -5.12 0.49 -6.24
C ASP A 612 -4.86 -0.35 -7.49
N GLU A 613 -3.73 -1.06 -7.53
CA GLU A 613 -3.29 -1.81 -8.70
C GLU A 613 -4.22 -2.98 -9.07
N PHE A 614 -5.00 -3.50 -8.11
CA PHE A 614 -5.96 -4.58 -8.34
C PHE A 614 -7.18 -4.06 -9.10
N THR A 615 -7.69 -2.90 -8.68
CA THR A 615 -8.80 -2.22 -9.34
C THR A 615 -8.38 -1.70 -10.71
N THR A 616 -7.20 -1.07 -10.81
CA THR A 616 -6.65 -0.60 -12.10
C THR A 616 -6.64 -1.73 -13.13
N GLY A 617 -6.06 -2.88 -12.79
CA GLY A 617 -5.97 -4.03 -13.72
C GLY A 617 -7.32 -4.50 -14.25
N CYS A 618 -8.39 -4.24 -13.50
CA CYS A 618 -9.74 -4.65 -13.85
C CYS A 618 -10.49 -3.67 -14.75
N PHE A 619 -10.21 -2.37 -14.63
CA PHE A 619 -10.90 -1.33 -15.40
C PHE A 619 -10.07 -0.82 -16.59
N GLU A 620 -8.74 -0.97 -16.57
CA GLU A 620 -7.82 -0.44 -17.61
C GLU A 620 -8.05 -1.04 -19.00
N GLN A 621 -8.71 -2.20 -19.09
CA GLN A 621 -8.97 -2.88 -20.36
C GLN A 621 -10.17 -2.27 -21.09
N ASP A 622 -11.11 -1.68 -20.37
CA ASP A 622 -12.38 -1.17 -20.94
C ASP A 622 -12.40 0.36 -21.07
N LEU A 623 -11.40 1.05 -20.50
CA LEU A 623 -11.36 2.51 -20.39
C LEU A 623 -10.00 3.08 -20.77
N ASN A 624 -9.97 4.35 -21.20
CA ASN A 624 -8.74 5.13 -21.17
C ASN A 624 -8.49 5.64 -19.75
N LEU A 625 -8.01 4.74 -18.88
CA LEU A 625 -7.84 4.99 -17.45
C LEU A 625 -6.54 5.76 -17.15
N ILE A 626 -6.69 7.03 -16.78
CA ILE A 626 -5.61 7.94 -16.41
C ILE A 626 -5.41 7.88 -14.90
N GLN A 627 -4.19 7.54 -14.47
CA GLN A 627 -3.83 7.42 -13.05
C GLN A 627 -2.95 8.59 -12.58
N PRO A 628 -3.52 9.75 -12.21
CA PRO A 628 -2.76 10.95 -11.90
C PRO A 628 -1.98 10.80 -10.59
N ARG A 629 -1.03 11.72 -10.38
CA ARG A 629 -0.45 12.06 -9.08
C ARG A 629 -1.16 13.29 -8.48
N PRO A 630 -1.01 13.54 -7.18
CA PRO A 630 -1.55 14.74 -6.54
C PRO A 630 -1.10 16.07 -7.19
N ASP A 631 0.10 16.12 -7.78
CA ASP A 631 0.66 17.34 -8.37
C ASP A 631 0.28 17.57 -9.84
N ASN A 632 -0.31 16.59 -10.54
CA ASN A 632 -0.56 16.70 -11.99
C ASN A 632 -1.99 16.35 -12.43
N TRP A 633 -2.89 15.95 -11.53
CA TRP A 633 -4.28 15.61 -11.87
C TRP A 633 -4.99 16.73 -12.64
N TYR A 634 -4.75 18.00 -12.29
CA TYR A 634 -5.40 19.14 -12.94
C TYR A 634 -5.03 19.23 -14.42
N ALA A 635 -3.73 19.18 -14.74
CA ALA A 635 -3.28 19.30 -16.12
C ALA A 635 -3.70 18.08 -16.97
N LEU A 636 -3.77 16.89 -16.36
CA LEU A 636 -4.31 15.70 -17.01
C LEU A 636 -5.82 15.84 -17.27
N ALA A 637 -6.57 16.41 -16.34
CA ALA A 637 -8.00 16.67 -16.50
C ALA A 637 -8.28 17.68 -17.61
N GLU A 638 -7.49 18.75 -17.71
CA GLU A 638 -7.60 19.74 -18.78
C GLU A 638 -7.21 19.15 -20.15
N LYS A 639 -6.19 18.29 -20.19
CA LYS A 639 -5.72 17.66 -21.43
C LYS A 639 -6.70 16.62 -21.98
N TYR A 640 -7.16 15.69 -21.14
CA TYR A 640 -7.92 14.52 -21.58
C TYR A 640 -9.44 14.64 -21.38
N LYS A 641 -9.90 15.67 -20.64
CA LYS A 641 -11.33 15.96 -20.42
C LYS A 641 -12.13 14.70 -20.03
N PRO A 642 -11.86 14.13 -18.84
CA PRO A 642 -12.45 12.85 -18.46
C PRO A 642 -13.97 12.96 -18.38
N VAL A 643 -14.66 11.85 -18.70
CA VAL A 643 -16.13 11.79 -18.58
C VAL A 643 -16.57 11.73 -17.11
N PHE A 644 -15.72 11.24 -16.21
CA PHE A 644 -15.88 11.40 -14.76
C PHE A 644 -14.57 11.14 -13.99
N PHE A 645 -14.54 11.54 -12.71
CA PHE A 645 -13.49 11.16 -11.76
C PHE A 645 -13.90 9.94 -10.93
N PHE A 646 -13.05 8.91 -10.93
CA PHE A 646 -13.23 7.69 -10.17
C PHE A 646 -12.31 7.70 -8.94
N ILE A 647 -12.87 7.83 -7.74
CA ILE A 647 -12.12 7.75 -6.49
C ILE A 647 -12.48 6.43 -5.81
N GLU A 648 -11.50 5.57 -5.55
CA GLU A 648 -11.68 4.34 -4.80
C GLU A 648 -11.27 4.54 -3.33
N SER A 649 -11.75 3.70 -2.41
CA SER A 649 -11.23 3.56 -1.04
C SER A 649 -9.80 2.98 -1.00
N ALA A 650 -8.86 3.61 -1.70
CA ALA A 650 -7.48 3.16 -1.83
C ALA A 650 -6.62 3.65 -0.66
N TRP A 651 -5.91 2.72 -0.02
CA TRP A 651 -4.93 3.05 1.03
C TRP A 651 -3.66 3.70 0.47
N LYS A 652 -3.23 3.28 -0.71
CA LYS A 652 -2.01 3.73 -1.40
C LYS A 652 -2.31 4.55 -2.65
N GLY A 653 -3.21 4.06 -3.52
CA GLY A 653 -3.68 4.74 -4.74
C GLY A 653 -2.58 5.12 -5.75
N ASN A 654 -2.71 4.69 -7.00
CA ASN A 654 -1.83 4.99 -8.12
C ASN A 654 -0.34 4.86 -7.76
N PHE A 655 0.11 3.62 -7.51
CA PHE A 655 1.49 3.28 -7.14
C PHE A 655 2.00 3.99 -5.86
N GLY A 656 1.08 4.29 -4.93
CA GLY A 656 1.40 4.92 -3.64
C GLY A 656 1.44 6.44 -3.65
N SER A 657 1.18 7.09 -4.78
CA SER A 657 1.22 8.56 -4.87
C SER A 657 0.07 9.24 -4.10
N TRP A 658 -1.03 8.51 -3.83
CA TRP A 658 -2.19 8.99 -3.06
C TRP A 658 -2.23 8.47 -1.63
N GLN A 659 -1.13 7.90 -1.14
CA GLN A 659 -1.07 7.35 0.20
C GLN A 659 -1.39 8.44 1.22
N TYR A 660 -2.26 8.09 2.17
CA TYR A 660 -2.79 8.99 3.20
C TYR A 660 -3.73 10.12 2.72
N ARG A 661 -4.11 10.18 1.44
CA ARG A 661 -4.93 11.28 0.88
C ARG A 661 -6.41 10.96 0.73
N VAL A 662 -6.79 9.69 0.65
CA VAL A 662 -8.19 9.30 0.43
C VAL A 662 -8.94 9.01 1.74
N ALA A 663 -8.35 8.24 2.65
CA ALA A 663 -8.91 8.02 3.99
C ALA A 663 -8.64 9.19 4.96
N GLU A 664 -9.26 9.10 6.14
CA GLU A 664 -9.09 10.00 7.28
C GLU A 664 -7.87 9.64 8.13
N TYR A 665 -7.01 10.64 8.35
CA TYR A 665 -5.76 10.52 9.10
C TYR A 665 -5.51 11.78 9.92
N ALA A 666 -4.88 11.61 11.09
CA ALA A 666 -4.55 12.74 11.97
C ALA A 666 -3.70 13.84 11.30
N ASN A 667 -2.88 13.47 10.30
CA ASN A 667 -2.09 14.41 9.51
C ASN A 667 -2.27 14.09 8.03
N LYS A 668 -3.34 14.60 7.42
CA LYS A 668 -3.64 14.38 6.00
C LYS A 668 -2.75 15.29 5.13
N PRO A 669 -1.93 14.72 4.21
CA PRO A 669 -1.20 15.54 3.27
C PRO A 669 -2.19 16.10 2.24
N GLY A 670 -2.28 17.43 2.17
CA GLY A 670 -3.03 18.16 1.15
C GLY A 670 -4.55 18.02 1.17
N GLN A 671 -5.20 18.66 0.20
CA GLN A 671 -6.65 18.70 0.01
C GLN A 671 -7.05 18.32 -1.43
N GLU A 672 -6.27 17.49 -2.11
CA GLU A 672 -6.43 17.26 -3.56
C GLU A 672 -7.76 16.60 -3.92
N ILE A 673 -8.31 15.72 -3.08
CA ILE A 673 -9.67 15.17 -3.29
C ILE A 673 -10.71 16.28 -3.28
N VAL A 674 -10.59 17.23 -2.34
CA VAL A 674 -11.44 18.41 -2.25
C VAL A 674 -11.35 19.24 -3.51
N HIS A 675 -10.12 19.54 -3.93
CA HIS A 675 -9.84 20.33 -5.13
C HIS A 675 -10.36 19.66 -6.41
N ILE A 676 -10.24 18.33 -6.53
CA ILE A 676 -10.80 17.55 -7.64
C ILE A 676 -12.31 17.72 -7.67
N THR A 677 -13.00 17.54 -6.53
CA THR A 677 -14.47 17.66 -6.49
C THR A 677 -14.96 19.08 -6.77
N GLN A 678 -14.24 20.12 -6.31
CA GLN A 678 -14.53 21.51 -6.65
C GLN A 678 -14.34 21.79 -8.15
N TYR A 679 -13.22 21.35 -8.72
CA TYR A 679 -12.93 21.49 -10.15
C TYR A 679 -13.97 20.76 -11.00
N ALA A 680 -14.31 19.52 -10.63
CA ALA A 680 -15.26 18.69 -11.35
C ALA A 680 -16.65 19.34 -11.35
N LYS A 681 -17.11 19.83 -10.19
CA LYS A 681 -18.34 20.62 -10.07
C LYS A 681 -18.32 21.87 -10.95
N GLN A 682 -17.20 22.61 -10.99
CA GLN A 682 -17.07 23.80 -11.84
C GLN A 682 -17.16 23.46 -13.34
N LYS A 683 -16.66 22.30 -13.75
CA LYS A 683 -16.64 21.86 -15.15
C LYS A 683 -17.87 21.03 -15.55
N GLY A 684 -18.77 20.74 -14.62
CA GLY A 684 -19.89 19.83 -14.85
C GLY A 684 -19.45 18.38 -15.11
N ILE A 685 -18.30 17.97 -14.58
CA ILE A 685 -17.78 16.61 -14.68
C ILE A 685 -18.24 15.85 -13.42
N PRO A 686 -18.94 14.72 -13.56
CA PRO A 686 -19.34 13.92 -12.42
C PRO A 686 -18.16 13.33 -11.63
N THR A 687 -18.39 13.08 -10.35
CA THR A 687 -17.44 12.43 -9.43
C THR A 687 -18.08 11.24 -8.74
N ILE A 688 -17.32 10.15 -8.63
CA ILE A 688 -17.76 8.95 -7.91
C ILE A 688 -16.77 8.54 -6.83
N PHE A 689 -17.29 7.97 -5.75
CA PHE A 689 -16.50 7.29 -4.72
C PHE A 689 -16.93 5.83 -4.60
N TRP A 690 -16.03 4.87 -4.83
CA TRP A 690 -16.31 3.44 -4.63
C TRP A 690 -15.56 2.90 -3.41
N ASN A 691 -16.30 2.50 -2.37
CA ASN A 691 -15.72 1.86 -1.21
C ASN A 691 -15.73 0.33 -1.35
N LYS A 692 -14.55 -0.24 -1.59
CA LYS A 692 -14.33 -1.69 -1.67
C LYS A 692 -13.97 -2.34 -0.34
N GLU A 693 -13.74 -1.52 0.68
CA GLU A 693 -13.34 -1.95 2.03
C GLU A 693 -14.54 -2.00 2.99
N ASP A 694 -15.74 -1.71 2.50
CA ASP A 694 -16.98 -1.83 3.26
C ASP A 694 -17.31 -3.29 3.57
N PRO A 695 -17.85 -3.58 4.77
CA PRO A 695 -18.21 -2.64 5.85
C PRO A 695 -17.05 -2.32 6.82
N VAL A 696 -15.91 -3.02 6.73
CA VAL A 696 -14.85 -3.02 7.75
C VAL A 696 -14.20 -1.65 7.94
N HIS A 697 -13.95 -0.92 6.85
CA HIS A 697 -13.30 0.39 6.90
C HIS A 697 -14.22 1.56 6.51
N HIS A 698 -15.53 1.37 6.64
CA HIS A 698 -16.57 2.34 6.32
C HIS A 698 -16.28 3.76 6.83
N GLN A 699 -16.03 3.91 8.14
CA GLN A 699 -15.82 5.22 8.76
C GLN A 699 -14.52 5.89 8.30
N LYS A 700 -13.49 5.12 7.92
CA LYS A 700 -12.18 5.66 7.54
C LYS A 700 -12.21 6.44 6.24
N PHE A 701 -13.15 6.16 5.36
CA PHE A 701 -13.23 6.80 4.04
C PHE A 701 -14.38 7.80 3.89
N MET A 702 -15.18 8.00 4.94
CA MET A 702 -16.34 8.89 4.93
C MET A 702 -15.99 10.33 4.52
N CYS A 703 -14.78 10.79 4.85
CA CYS A 703 -14.33 12.14 4.51
C CYS A 703 -14.19 12.39 3.01
N SER A 704 -13.93 11.35 2.20
CA SER A 704 -13.92 11.44 0.74
C SER A 704 -15.30 11.13 0.16
N ALA A 705 -16.02 10.17 0.73
CA ALA A 705 -17.37 9.79 0.27
C ALA A 705 -18.35 10.98 0.29
N LYS A 706 -18.26 11.86 1.30
CA LYS A 706 -19.13 13.04 1.41
C LYS A 706 -18.92 14.12 0.34
N LEU A 707 -17.84 14.04 -0.45
CA LEU A 707 -17.44 15.10 -1.38
C LEU A 707 -17.91 14.86 -2.82
N VAL A 708 -18.34 13.63 -3.14
CA VAL A 708 -18.63 13.21 -4.51
C VAL A 708 -20.12 13.23 -4.84
N ASP A 709 -20.45 13.17 -6.14
CA ASP A 709 -21.83 13.18 -6.63
C ASP A 709 -22.52 11.82 -6.46
N HIS A 710 -21.79 10.72 -6.66
CA HIS A 710 -22.31 9.35 -6.49
C HIS A 710 -21.39 8.51 -5.58
N ILE A 711 -21.99 7.77 -4.64
CA ILE A 711 -21.29 6.84 -3.77
C ILE A 711 -21.66 5.41 -4.16
N PHE A 712 -20.65 4.59 -4.42
CA PHE A 712 -20.76 3.17 -4.65
C PHE A 712 -20.14 2.41 -3.48
N THR A 713 -20.75 1.30 -3.07
CA THR A 713 -20.23 0.44 -2.00
C THR A 713 -20.32 -1.02 -2.40
N THR A 714 -19.33 -1.84 -2.02
CA THR A 714 -19.40 -3.29 -2.22
C THR A 714 -20.42 -3.97 -1.32
N ASP A 715 -20.81 -3.34 -0.21
CA ASP A 715 -21.82 -3.85 0.71
C ASP A 715 -23.11 -3.02 0.64
N ALA A 716 -24.15 -3.60 0.04
CA ALA A 716 -25.48 -3.00 -0.07
C ALA A 716 -26.09 -2.56 1.27
N ASN A 717 -25.71 -3.19 2.39
CA ASN A 717 -26.18 -2.81 3.72
C ASN A 717 -25.66 -1.43 4.15
N MET A 718 -24.54 -0.96 3.58
CA MET A 718 -23.95 0.33 3.93
C MET A 718 -24.64 1.53 3.27
N ARG A 719 -25.55 1.29 2.30
CA ARG A 719 -26.21 2.38 1.55
C ARG A 719 -26.92 3.38 2.46
N GLN A 720 -27.66 2.89 3.46
CA GLN A 720 -28.39 3.76 4.37
C GLN A 720 -27.43 4.59 5.25
N SER A 721 -26.37 3.96 5.78
CA SER A 721 -25.34 4.66 6.57
C SER A 721 -24.69 5.80 5.78
N TYR A 722 -24.39 5.62 4.49
CA TYR A 722 -23.88 6.73 3.67
C TYR A 722 -24.92 7.83 3.47
N LYS A 723 -26.17 7.49 3.16
CA LYS A 723 -27.24 8.49 2.98
C LYS A 723 -27.39 9.35 4.25
N ASP A 724 -27.45 8.70 5.41
CA ASP A 724 -27.62 9.37 6.69
C ASP A 724 -26.42 10.26 7.05
N LYS A 725 -25.19 9.79 6.81
CA LYS A 725 -23.95 10.49 7.22
C LYS A 725 -23.45 11.53 6.23
N THR A 726 -23.78 11.40 4.95
CA THR A 726 -23.30 12.31 3.89
C THR A 726 -24.39 13.25 3.39
N GLY A 727 -25.66 12.91 3.60
CA GLY A 727 -26.80 13.59 2.96
C GLY A 727 -26.90 13.33 1.45
N ASN A 728 -26.02 12.51 0.86
CA ASN A 728 -26.04 12.21 -0.55
C ASN A 728 -27.14 11.15 -0.86
N PRO A 729 -28.14 11.45 -1.71
CA PRO A 729 -29.19 10.49 -2.07
C PRO A 729 -28.72 9.41 -3.06
N ASN A 730 -27.65 9.68 -3.81
CA ASN A 730 -27.10 8.84 -4.89
C ASN A 730 -26.11 7.81 -4.34
N VAL A 731 -26.62 6.87 -3.54
CA VAL A 731 -25.83 5.76 -2.98
C VAL A 731 -26.27 4.42 -3.57
N HIS A 732 -25.32 3.70 -4.17
CA HIS A 732 -25.57 2.50 -4.95
C HIS A 732 -24.68 1.33 -4.47
N ALA A 733 -25.16 0.09 -4.64
CA ALA A 733 -24.30 -1.08 -4.47
C ALA A 733 -23.56 -1.35 -5.79
N LEU A 734 -22.27 -1.66 -5.70
CA LEU A 734 -21.43 -2.07 -6.82
C LEU A 734 -20.57 -3.26 -6.36
N PRO A 735 -21.04 -4.50 -6.57
CA PRO A 735 -20.29 -5.70 -6.24
C PRO A 735 -19.02 -5.83 -7.08
N PHE A 736 -18.09 -6.68 -6.64
CA PHE A 736 -16.96 -7.08 -7.48
C PHE A 736 -17.42 -7.82 -8.76
N ALA A 737 -16.46 -8.04 -9.65
CA ALA A 737 -16.66 -8.64 -10.97
C ALA A 737 -15.35 -9.28 -11.47
N ALA A 738 -15.41 -9.94 -12.62
CA ALA A 738 -14.23 -10.43 -13.34
C ALA A 738 -13.90 -9.56 -14.56
N GLN A 739 -12.63 -9.48 -14.91
CA GLN A 739 -12.14 -8.86 -16.14
C GLN A 739 -11.77 -9.94 -17.17
N PRO A 740 -12.53 -10.11 -18.28
CA PRO A 740 -12.30 -11.12 -19.31
C PRO A 740 -10.85 -11.22 -19.84
N ALA A 741 -10.15 -10.09 -19.96
CA ALA A 741 -8.77 -10.10 -20.45
C ALA A 741 -7.76 -10.74 -19.47
N LEU A 742 -8.09 -10.75 -18.17
CA LEU A 742 -7.26 -11.32 -17.10
C LEU A 742 -7.71 -12.72 -16.67
N HIS A 743 -9.02 -12.99 -16.75
CA HIS A 743 -9.64 -14.19 -16.20
C HIS A 743 -10.30 -14.97 -17.34
N LYS A 744 -9.56 -15.93 -17.89
CA LYS A 744 -9.98 -16.71 -19.06
C LYS A 744 -10.27 -18.16 -18.69
N PRO A 745 -11.36 -18.75 -19.22
CA PRO A 745 -11.63 -20.18 -19.10
C PRO A 745 -10.45 -21.03 -19.57
N ALA A 746 -10.27 -22.19 -18.93
CA ALA A 746 -9.27 -23.18 -19.31
C ALA A 746 -9.83 -24.59 -19.14
N PRO A 747 -9.38 -25.56 -19.96
CA PRO A 747 -9.81 -26.95 -19.88
C PRO A 747 -9.50 -27.59 -18.51
N LEU A 748 -10.10 -28.74 -18.25
CA LEU A 748 -9.74 -29.60 -17.13
C LEU A 748 -8.34 -30.18 -17.31
N GLU A 749 -7.99 -30.55 -18.54
CA GLU A 749 -6.65 -31.02 -18.88
C GLU A 749 -5.58 -30.00 -18.51
N GLY A 750 -4.51 -30.46 -17.84
CA GLY A 750 -3.41 -29.62 -17.38
C GLY A 750 -3.61 -28.96 -16.01
N ARG A 751 -4.80 -29.09 -15.39
CA ARG A 751 -5.03 -28.63 -14.02
C ARG A 751 -4.41 -29.58 -12.99
N ARG A 752 -3.81 -29.01 -11.94
CA ARG A 752 -3.27 -29.76 -10.80
C ARG A 752 -4.43 -30.41 -10.03
N PRO A 753 -4.37 -31.72 -9.73
CA PRO A 753 -5.35 -32.41 -8.92
C PRO A 753 -5.16 -32.10 -7.44
N ARG A 754 -5.27 -30.83 -7.08
CA ARG A 754 -5.08 -30.28 -5.73
C ARG A 754 -6.05 -29.14 -5.48
N SER A 755 -6.25 -28.84 -4.21
CA SER A 755 -6.93 -27.63 -3.77
C SER A 755 -5.93 -26.48 -3.59
N CYS A 756 -6.39 -25.24 -3.82
CA CYS A 756 -5.59 -24.05 -3.59
C CYS A 756 -6.34 -23.01 -2.76
N PHE A 757 -5.62 -22.34 -1.85
CA PHE A 757 -6.09 -21.14 -1.16
C PHE A 757 -5.11 -19.99 -1.39
N ALA A 758 -5.63 -18.80 -1.67
CA ALA A 758 -4.84 -17.58 -1.66
C ALA A 758 -5.35 -16.67 -0.55
N GLY A 759 -4.49 -15.96 0.18
CA GLY A 759 -4.91 -15.04 1.23
C GLY A 759 -4.16 -15.23 2.54
N SER A 760 -4.54 -14.46 3.55
CA SER A 760 -3.88 -14.46 4.85
C SER A 760 -4.63 -15.32 5.87
N TRP A 761 -3.90 -15.83 6.85
CA TRP A 761 -4.48 -16.47 8.03
C TRP A 761 -5.11 -15.42 8.95
N TYR A 762 -6.27 -15.71 9.57
CA TYR A 762 -6.91 -14.80 10.54
C TYR A 762 -7.38 -15.49 11.82
N GLY A 763 -6.93 -16.73 12.06
CA GLY A 763 -7.53 -17.70 12.98
C GLY A 763 -7.74 -17.28 14.44
N ASN A 764 -7.14 -16.17 14.90
CA ASN A 764 -7.19 -15.69 16.29
C ASN A 764 -7.92 -14.33 16.50
N ARG A 765 -8.48 -13.69 15.46
CA ARG A 765 -9.13 -12.36 15.59
C ARG A 765 -10.63 -12.39 15.89
N HIS A 766 -11.32 -13.49 15.61
CA HIS A 766 -12.77 -13.65 15.84
C HIS A 766 -13.07 -15.11 16.18
N ALA A 767 -13.59 -15.37 17.40
CA ALA A 767 -13.80 -16.72 17.94
C ALA A 767 -14.72 -17.61 17.07
N GLU A 768 -15.59 -17.02 16.23
CA GLU A 768 -16.45 -17.76 15.29
C GLU A 768 -15.89 -17.81 13.85
N ARG A 769 -15.13 -16.80 13.39
CA ARG A 769 -14.64 -16.72 11.98
C ARG A 769 -13.33 -17.47 11.74
N GLY A 770 -12.50 -17.62 12.77
CA GLY A 770 -11.31 -18.46 12.71
C GLY A 770 -11.62 -19.95 12.61
N VAL A 771 -12.83 -20.36 13.01
CA VAL A 771 -13.28 -21.75 12.98
C VAL A 771 -13.60 -22.20 11.56
N ALA A 772 -14.33 -21.37 10.79
CA ALA A 772 -14.68 -21.67 9.40
C ALA A 772 -13.46 -21.86 8.50
N MET A 773 -12.47 -20.99 8.64
CA MET A 773 -11.21 -21.12 7.93
C MET A 773 -10.45 -22.40 8.34
N ARG A 774 -10.39 -22.70 9.65
CA ARG A 774 -9.70 -23.90 10.16
C ARG A 774 -10.27 -25.17 9.56
N TRP A 775 -11.57 -25.41 9.71
CA TRP A 775 -12.15 -26.66 9.21
C TRP A 775 -12.09 -26.75 7.69
N LEU A 776 -12.25 -25.64 6.94
CA LEU A 776 -12.16 -25.67 5.49
C LEU A 776 -10.76 -26.06 5.02
N LEU A 777 -9.73 -25.42 5.59
CA LEU A 777 -8.35 -25.72 5.22
C LEU A 777 -7.90 -27.08 5.75
N GLN A 778 -8.41 -27.53 6.89
CA GLN A 778 -8.15 -28.88 7.42
C GLN A 778 -8.70 -29.97 6.51
N ALA A 779 -9.97 -29.84 6.06
CA ALA A 779 -10.55 -30.74 5.06
C ALA A 779 -9.71 -30.74 3.77
N ALA A 780 -9.37 -29.55 3.25
CA ALA A 780 -8.56 -29.41 2.05
C ALA A 780 -7.15 -30.03 2.17
N ASN A 781 -6.52 -29.93 3.33
CA ASN A 781 -5.16 -30.44 3.55
C ASN A 781 -5.09 -31.97 3.40
N ARG A 782 -6.19 -32.70 3.67
CA ARG A 782 -6.28 -34.15 3.44
C ARG A 782 -6.19 -34.55 1.97
N HIS A 783 -6.65 -33.67 1.08
CA HIS A 783 -6.68 -33.90 -0.37
C HIS A 783 -5.55 -33.16 -1.12
N GLY A 784 -4.59 -32.60 -0.38
CA GLY A 784 -3.51 -31.78 -0.91
C GLY A 784 -3.90 -30.32 -1.08
N LEU A 785 -3.34 -29.46 -0.21
CA LEU A 785 -3.58 -28.02 -0.18
C LEU A 785 -2.31 -27.25 -0.52
N GLU A 786 -2.42 -26.32 -1.48
CA GLU A 786 -1.38 -25.33 -1.76
C GLU A 786 -1.85 -23.92 -1.39
N ILE A 787 -0.99 -23.14 -0.73
CA ILE A 787 -1.34 -21.82 -0.18
C ILE A 787 -0.45 -20.74 -0.76
N TYR A 788 -1.07 -19.73 -1.37
CA TYR A 788 -0.43 -18.45 -1.67
C TYR A 788 -0.74 -17.45 -0.56
N ASP A 789 0.18 -17.37 0.41
CA ASP A 789 0.05 -16.47 1.56
C ASP A 789 0.43 -15.04 1.16
N ARG A 790 -0.53 -14.12 1.27
CA ARG A 790 -0.31 -12.68 0.98
C ARG A 790 0.78 -12.06 1.87
N ASN A 791 0.98 -12.61 3.07
CA ASN A 791 1.93 -12.13 4.07
C ASN A 791 3.18 -13.03 4.17
N HIS A 792 3.42 -13.89 3.19
CA HIS A 792 4.53 -14.83 3.22
C HIS A 792 5.87 -14.12 3.48
N GLY A 793 6.65 -14.64 4.43
CA GLY A 793 7.96 -14.09 4.79
C GLY A 793 7.92 -12.76 5.55
N THR A 794 6.74 -12.22 5.88
CA THR A 794 6.59 -10.97 6.66
C THR A 794 6.48 -11.22 8.17
N GLY A 795 6.14 -12.44 8.59
CA GLY A 795 5.83 -12.80 9.99
C GLY A 795 4.46 -12.30 10.48
N ILE A 796 3.67 -11.65 9.62
CA ILE A 796 2.35 -11.13 9.96
C ILE A 796 1.29 -12.18 9.62
N PHE A 797 0.56 -12.65 10.63
CA PHE A 797 -0.42 -13.73 10.50
C PHE A 797 0.11 -14.99 9.81
N PRO A 798 1.16 -15.64 10.35
CA PRO A 798 1.65 -16.88 9.78
C PRO A 798 0.57 -17.95 9.84
N PHE A 799 0.52 -18.80 8.81
CA PHE A 799 -0.28 -20.01 8.85
C PHE A 799 0.26 -21.00 9.90
N PRO A 800 -0.61 -21.80 10.56
CA PRO A 800 -0.20 -22.87 11.45
C PRO A 800 0.80 -23.87 10.84
N GLU A 801 1.55 -24.57 11.69
CA GLU A 801 2.62 -25.49 11.30
C GLU A 801 2.13 -26.57 10.33
N GLU A 802 0.92 -27.10 10.54
CA GLU A 802 0.32 -28.14 9.71
C GLU A 802 0.09 -27.74 8.24
N TYR A 803 0.13 -26.45 7.92
CA TYR A 803 -0.04 -25.94 6.56
C TYR A 803 1.26 -25.47 5.92
N GLN A 804 2.36 -25.39 6.67
CA GLN A 804 3.63 -24.81 6.19
C GLN A 804 4.18 -25.54 4.96
N ALA A 805 4.03 -26.86 4.90
CA ALA A 805 4.44 -27.67 3.75
C ALA A 805 3.69 -27.33 2.45
N GLY A 806 2.48 -26.77 2.56
CA GLY A 806 1.64 -26.36 1.43
C GLY A 806 1.89 -24.94 0.93
N ILE A 807 2.67 -24.12 1.65
CA ILE A 807 2.86 -22.70 1.31
C ILE A 807 3.81 -22.55 0.12
N LYS A 808 3.34 -21.86 -0.93
CA LYS A 808 4.09 -21.59 -2.18
C LYS A 808 4.71 -20.20 -2.24
N GLY A 809 4.50 -19.39 -1.20
CA GLY A 809 4.95 -18.02 -1.13
C GLY A 809 3.82 -17.02 -1.35
N SER A 810 4.17 -15.82 -1.78
CA SER A 810 3.24 -14.75 -2.15
C SER A 810 3.40 -14.43 -3.64
N LEU A 811 2.30 -14.16 -4.34
CA LEU A 811 2.32 -13.74 -5.74
C LEU A 811 1.74 -12.32 -5.91
N PRO A 812 2.32 -11.48 -6.78
CA PRO A 812 1.66 -10.29 -7.31
C PRO A 812 0.32 -10.64 -7.96
N TYR A 813 -0.62 -9.69 -7.99
CA TYR A 813 -1.99 -9.95 -8.44
C TYR A 813 -2.09 -10.57 -9.84
N LYS A 814 -1.43 -9.98 -10.85
CA LYS A 814 -1.47 -10.50 -12.24
C LYS A 814 -0.87 -11.90 -12.35
N GLU A 815 0.15 -12.22 -11.54
CA GLU A 815 0.72 -13.58 -11.48
C GLU A 815 -0.23 -14.56 -10.79
N LEU A 816 -0.95 -14.11 -9.75
CA LEU A 816 -1.96 -14.92 -9.08
C LEU A 816 -3.14 -15.26 -10.01
N CYS A 817 -3.58 -14.33 -10.86
CA CYS A 817 -4.61 -14.60 -11.87
C CYS A 817 -4.21 -15.75 -12.81
N ASN A 818 -2.92 -15.87 -13.15
CA ASN A 818 -2.41 -16.97 -13.99
C ASN A 818 -2.47 -18.34 -13.29
N GLU A 819 -2.51 -18.37 -11.95
CA GLU A 819 -2.65 -19.62 -11.19
C GLU A 819 -4.12 -20.02 -10.99
N TYR A 820 -5.09 -19.12 -11.18
CA TYR A 820 -6.52 -19.43 -10.99
C TYR A 820 -7.00 -20.58 -11.88
N SER A 821 -6.53 -20.64 -13.13
CA SER A 821 -6.88 -21.72 -14.06
C SER A 821 -6.03 -23.00 -13.91
N ARG A 822 -5.08 -23.05 -12.95
CA ARG A 822 -4.11 -24.15 -12.82
C ARG A 822 -4.49 -25.23 -11.82
N TYR A 823 -5.54 -25.03 -11.04
CA TYR A 823 -5.99 -25.97 -10.02
C TYR A 823 -7.37 -26.52 -10.36
N ARG A 824 -7.67 -27.74 -9.90
CA ARG A 824 -9.01 -28.31 -10.00
C ARG A 824 -9.99 -27.63 -9.02
N VAL A 825 -9.53 -27.30 -7.82
CA VAL A 825 -10.40 -26.71 -6.77
C VAL A 825 -9.72 -25.49 -6.15
N PHE A 826 -10.48 -24.42 -5.97
CA PHE A 826 -10.03 -23.26 -5.21
C PHE A 826 -10.93 -23.01 -4.00
N LEU A 827 -10.31 -22.53 -2.93
CA LEU A 827 -10.98 -22.28 -1.66
C LEU A 827 -11.22 -20.79 -1.45
N ASN A 828 -12.40 -20.46 -0.91
CA ASN A 828 -12.74 -19.12 -0.47
C ASN A 828 -13.26 -19.11 0.97
N VAL A 829 -12.86 -18.08 1.71
CA VAL A 829 -13.27 -17.88 3.10
C VAL A 829 -13.85 -16.48 3.22
N ASN A 830 -15.07 -16.38 3.76
CA ASN A 830 -15.79 -15.13 3.87
C ASN A 830 -15.69 -14.58 5.29
N SER A 831 -15.31 -13.30 5.40
CA SER A 831 -15.25 -12.56 6.68
C SER A 831 -16.50 -11.72 6.95
N VAL A 832 -17.30 -11.49 5.90
CA VAL A 832 -18.61 -10.83 5.91
C VAL A 832 -19.59 -11.88 5.39
N THR A 833 -20.59 -12.24 6.19
CA THR A 833 -21.48 -13.37 5.90
C THR A 833 -22.92 -12.94 5.68
N ASP A 834 -23.29 -11.76 6.14
CA ASP A 834 -24.64 -11.19 6.17
C ASP A 834 -24.90 -10.15 5.07
N SER A 835 -23.85 -9.69 4.38
CA SER A 835 -24.00 -8.79 3.24
C SER A 835 -24.61 -9.52 2.04
N PRO A 836 -25.62 -8.93 1.37
CA PRO A 836 -26.19 -9.50 0.16
C PRO A 836 -25.32 -9.26 -1.09
N THR A 837 -24.23 -8.49 -0.99
CA THR A 837 -23.37 -8.18 -2.14
C THR A 837 -21.86 -8.30 -1.89
N MET A 838 -21.41 -8.33 -0.63
CA MET A 838 -19.99 -8.31 -0.29
C MET A 838 -19.45 -9.72 0.00
N PHE A 839 -18.54 -10.16 -0.85
CA PHE A 839 -17.63 -11.29 -0.63
C PHE A 839 -16.36 -11.11 -1.47
N SER A 840 -15.41 -12.03 -1.34
CA SER A 840 -14.12 -11.93 -2.05
C SER A 840 -14.31 -11.88 -3.56
N ARG A 841 -13.69 -10.89 -4.21
CA ARG A 841 -13.66 -10.79 -5.68
C ARG A 841 -13.16 -12.06 -6.38
N ARG A 842 -12.31 -12.84 -5.69
CA ARG A 842 -11.76 -14.09 -6.18
C ARG A 842 -12.82 -15.07 -6.68
N VAL A 843 -13.99 -15.07 -6.06
CA VAL A 843 -15.08 -15.97 -6.45
C VAL A 843 -15.49 -15.71 -7.91
N PHE A 844 -15.67 -14.45 -8.31
CA PHE A 844 -15.94 -14.07 -9.70
C PHE A 844 -14.77 -14.41 -10.62
N GLU A 845 -13.55 -14.10 -10.19
CA GLU A 845 -12.33 -14.32 -10.96
C GLU A 845 -12.10 -15.82 -11.26
N LEU A 846 -12.34 -16.70 -10.28
CA LEU A 846 -12.21 -18.16 -10.43
C LEU A 846 -13.30 -18.76 -11.31
N MET A 847 -14.56 -18.32 -11.12
CA MET A 847 -15.68 -18.74 -11.96
C MET A 847 -15.46 -18.35 -13.42
N ALA A 848 -14.93 -17.15 -13.69
CA ALA A 848 -14.53 -16.75 -15.05
C ALA A 848 -13.43 -17.65 -15.63
N CYS A 849 -12.47 -18.07 -14.80
CA CYS A 849 -11.44 -19.04 -15.21
C CYS A 849 -11.95 -20.49 -15.34
N GLY A 850 -13.24 -20.75 -15.16
CA GLY A 850 -13.81 -22.10 -15.17
C GLY A 850 -13.30 -22.98 -14.02
N THR A 851 -12.92 -22.38 -12.90
CA THR A 851 -12.36 -23.11 -11.74
C THR A 851 -13.42 -23.21 -10.65
N PRO A 852 -13.91 -24.42 -10.33
CA PRO A 852 -14.85 -24.63 -9.25
C PRO A 852 -14.34 -24.10 -7.91
N VAL A 853 -15.25 -23.48 -7.16
CA VAL A 853 -14.94 -22.81 -5.88
C VAL A 853 -15.69 -23.52 -4.76
N VAL A 854 -14.95 -23.93 -3.72
CA VAL A 854 -15.55 -24.37 -2.44
C VAL A 854 -15.41 -23.20 -1.46
N SER A 855 -16.53 -22.71 -0.94
CA SER A 855 -16.55 -21.51 -0.10
C SER A 855 -17.30 -21.73 1.19
N THR A 856 -16.82 -21.13 2.29
CA THR A 856 -17.65 -20.94 3.48
C THR A 856 -18.89 -20.11 3.12
N TYR A 857 -20.01 -20.31 3.82
CA TYR A 857 -21.24 -19.56 3.59
C TYR A 857 -21.03 -18.03 3.57
N ALA A 858 -21.68 -17.36 2.62
CA ALA A 858 -21.92 -15.92 2.63
C ALA A 858 -23.21 -15.64 1.86
N ARG A 859 -24.11 -14.85 2.45
CA ARG A 859 -25.39 -14.47 1.86
C ARG A 859 -25.24 -13.89 0.46
N GLY A 860 -24.22 -13.08 0.23
CA GLY A 860 -24.00 -12.48 -1.09
C GLY A 860 -23.72 -13.52 -2.18
N ILE A 861 -23.07 -14.64 -1.89
CA ILE A 861 -22.86 -15.71 -2.88
C ILE A 861 -24.20 -16.39 -3.21
N ASP A 862 -25.01 -16.63 -2.18
CA ASP A 862 -26.32 -17.28 -2.27
C ASP A 862 -27.36 -16.43 -3.02
N GLU A 863 -27.30 -15.10 -2.88
CA GLU A 863 -28.26 -14.18 -3.51
C GLU A 863 -27.81 -13.62 -4.87
N LEU A 864 -26.50 -13.46 -5.12
CA LEU A 864 -26.01 -12.86 -6.38
C LEU A 864 -25.90 -13.83 -7.55
N PHE A 865 -25.74 -15.13 -7.29
CA PHE A 865 -25.61 -16.15 -8.33
C PHE A 865 -26.88 -16.98 -8.44
N GLU A 866 -27.35 -17.17 -9.67
CA GLU A 866 -28.48 -18.07 -9.94
C GLU A 866 -28.04 -19.53 -10.09
N SER A 867 -26.77 -19.74 -10.41
CA SER A 867 -26.15 -21.06 -10.52
C SER A 867 -25.60 -21.56 -9.19
N ASP A 868 -25.57 -22.89 -9.04
CA ASP A 868 -24.90 -23.58 -7.94
C ASP A 868 -23.38 -23.71 -8.19
N ALA A 869 -22.78 -22.89 -9.05
CA ALA A 869 -21.38 -23.03 -9.48
C ALA A 869 -20.37 -22.91 -8.32
N VAL A 870 -20.71 -22.16 -7.27
CA VAL A 870 -19.94 -22.09 -6.02
C VAL A 870 -20.52 -23.11 -5.03
N TRP A 871 -19.70 -24.04 -4.59
CA TRP A 871 -20.11 -25.03 -3.59
C TRP A 871 -20.00 -24.41 -2.19
N LEU A 872 -21.14 -23.92 -1.67
CA LEU A 872 -21.23 -23.39 -0.31
C LEU A 872 -21.22 -24.52 0.71
N VAL A 873 -20.34 -24.41 1.71
CA VAL A 873 -20.17 -25.39 2.78
C VAL A 873 -20.23 -24.72 4.15
N ASN A 874 -20.75 -25.46 5.13
CA ASN A 874 -20.98 -24.98 6.50
C ASN A 874 -20.30 -25.84 7.58
N SER A 875 -19.61 -26.92 7.18
CA SER A 875 -18.93 -27.85 8.08
C SER A 875 -17.72 -28.50 7.39
N GLU A 876 -16.84 -29.07 8.20
CA GLU A 876 -15.68 -29.82 7.72
C GLU A 876 -16.06 -30.99 6.82
N VAL A 877 -17.12 -31.73 7.18
CA VAL A 877 -17.58 -32.91 6.44
C VAL A 877 -18.09 -32.51 5.06
N ALA A 878 -18.93 -31.47 4.98
CA ALA A 878 -19.41 -30.96 3.70
C ALA A 878 -18.27 -30.41 2.83
N ALA A 879 -17.25 -29.80 3.45
CA ALA A 879 -16.07 -29.32 2.74
C ALA A 879 -15.23 -30.47 2.17
N ASP A 880 -15.02 -31.52 2.96
CA ASP A 880 -14.28 -32.71 2.56
C ASP A 880 -14.97 -33.40 1.37
N GLU A 881 -16.29 -33.61 1.45
CA GLU A 881 -17.11 -34.17 0.38
C GLU A 881 -17.04 -33.33 -0.91
N ALA A 882 -17.26 -32.02 -0.81
CA ALA A 882 -17.21 -31.13 -1.97
C ALA A 882 -15.83 -31.13 -2.65
N ILE A 883 -14.75 -31.05 -1.87
CA ILE A 883 -13.37 -31.08 -2.38
C ILE A 883 -13.07 -32.44 -3.01
N HIS A 884 -13.45 -33.53 -2.35
CA HIS A 884 -13.25 -34.87 -2.86
C HIS A 884 -13.98 -35.09 -4.20
N THR A 885 -15.25 -34.70 -4.30
CA THR A 885 -16.02 -34.82 -5.53
C THR A 885 -15.39 -34.03 -6.67
N LEU A 886 -15.03 -32.76 -6.45
CA LEU A 886 -14.43 -31.94 -7.51
C LEU A 886 -13.04 -32.41 -7.98
N LEU A 887 -12.32 -33.14 -7.12
CA LEU A 887 -11.04 -33.73 -7.48
C LEU A 887 -11.17 -35.03 -8.28
N ASN A 888 -12.29 -35.76 -8.14
CA ASN A 888 -12.42 -37.13 -8.66
C ASN A 888 -13.59 -37.34 -9.65
N ASP A 889 -14.55 -36.42 -9.72
CA ASP A 889 -15.68 -36.46 -10.66
C ASP A 889 -15.54 -35.37 -11.72
N ASP A 890 -15.03 -35.78 -12.90
CA ASP A 890 -14.83 -34.89 -14.04
C ASP A 890 -16.16 -34.36 -14.61
N VAL A 891 -17.27 -35.12 -14.48
CA VAL A 891 -18.58 -34.71 -14.97
C VAL A 891 -19.13 -33.58 -14.12
N GLU A 892 -19.10 -33.75 -12.80
CA GLU A 892 -19.56 -32.72 -11.87
C GLU A 892 -18.65 -31.48 -11.91
N TRP A 893 -17.34 -31.70 -12.02
CA TRP A 893 -16.38 -30.60 -12.20
C TRP A 893 -16.71 -29.77 -13.45
N ARG A 894 -16.90 -30.44 -14.60
CA ARG A 894 -17.18 -29.79 -15.89
C ARG A 894 -18.53 -29.06 -15.87
N ARG A 895 -19.55 -29.65 -15.25
CA ARG A 895 -20.88 -29.01 -15.06
C ARG A 895 -20.76 -27.69 -14.30
N ARG A 896 -20.05 -27.68 -13.15
CA ARG A 896 -19.87 -26.46 -12.33
C ARG A 896 -18.97 -25.43 -13.00
N SER A 897 -17.92 -25.87 -13.68
CA SER A 897 -17.05 -25.01 -14.47
C SER A 897 -17.85 -24.20 -15.49
N LEU A 898 -18.66 -24.88 -16.32
CA LEU A 898 -19.49 -24.23 -17.33
C LEU A 898 -20.57 -23.34 -16.73
N ALA A 899 -21.20 -23.76 -15.63
CA ALA A 899 -22.18 -22.93 -14.91
C ALA A 899 -21.55 -21.62 -14.43
N GLY A 900 -20.35 -21.66 -13.85
CA GLY A 900 -19.64 -20.48 -13.37
C GLY A 900 -19.20 -19.53 -14.49
N ILE A 901 -18.69 -20.07 -15.60
CA ILE A 901 -18.36 -19.28 -16.80
C ILE A 901 -19.62 -18.56 -17.31
N ARG A 902 -20.74 -19.28 -17.43
CA ARG A 902 -22.01 -18.73 -17.93
C ARG A 902 -22.53 -17.61 -17.03
N GLU A 903 -22.51 -17.80 -15.72
CA GLU A 903 -22.93 -16.79 -14.74
C GLU A 903 -22.10 -15.51 -14.87
N VAL A 904 -20.77 -15.64 -14.82
CA VAL A 904 -19.90 -14.46 -14.77
C VAL A 904 -19.90 -13.66 -16.06
N PHE A 905 -19.76 -14.32 -17.22
CA PHE A 905 -19.71 -13.60 -18.49
C PHE A 905 -21.06 -13.03 -18.91
N ALA A 906 -22.18 -13.55 -18.40
CA ALA A 906 -23.51 -12.99 -18.67
C ALA A 906 -23.91 -11.82 -17.76
N LYS A 907 -23.30 -11.65 -16.57
CA LYS A 907 -23.80 -10.69 -15.56
C LYS A 907 -22.74 -10.00 -14.70
N HIS A 908 -21.54 -10.57 -14.56
CA HIS A 908 -20.56 -10.15 -13.55
C HIS A 908 -19.17 -9.84 -14.11
N THR A 909 -19.11 -9.22 -15.29
CA THR A 909 -17.87 -8.60 -15.80
C THR A 909 -17.74 -7.12 -15.41
N TYR A 910 -16.53 -6.57 -15.45
CA TYR A 910 -16.34 -5.14 -15.20
C TYR A 910 -16.99 -4.23 -16.25
N ALA A 911 -17.22 -4.72 -17.48
CA ALA A 911 -18.05 -4.03 -18.46
C ALA A 911 -19.50 -3.86 -17.98
N HIS A 912 -20.09 -4.87 -17.31
CA HIS A 912 -21.41 -4.74 -16.67
C HIS A 912 -21.39 -3.66 -15.58
N ARG A 913 -20.37 -3.67 -14.71
CA ARG A 913 -20.24 -2.68 -13.62
C ARG A 913 -20.06 -1.27 -14.16
N LEU A 914 -19.32 -1.10 -15.25
CA LEU A 914 -19.17 0.18 -15.93
C LEU A 914 -20.49 0.64 -16.56
N ASN A 915 -21.23 -0.26 -17.22
CA ASN A 915 -22.57 0.05 -17.74
C ASN A 915 -23.54 0.48 -16.63
N ASP A 916 -23.47 -0.15 -15.45
CA ASP A 916 -24.24 0.27 -14.27
C ASP A 916 -23.84 1.67 -13.82
N ILE A 917 -22.53 1.94 -13.69
CA ILE A 917 -22.01 3.27 -13.33
C ILE A 917 -22.48 4.32 -14.34
N PHE A 918 -22.28 4.08 -15.64
CA PHE A 918 -22.71 4.99 -16.71
C PHE A 918 -24.22 5.25 -16.65
N GLY A 919 -25.03 4.21 -16.45
CA GLY A 919 -26.48 4.33 -16.30
C GLY A 919 -26.91 5.17 -15.09
N LYS A 920 -26.25 5.00 -13.93
CA LYS A 920 -26.54 5.82 -12.74
C LYS A 920 -26.13 7.28 -12.89
N MET A 921 -25.14 7.55 -13.72
CA MET A 921 -24.60 8.89 -13.96
C MET A 921 -25.24 9.59 -15.16
N GLY A 922 -26.12 8.92 -15.91
CA GLY A 922 -26.72 9.48 -17.14
C GLY A 922 -25.73 9.64 -18.29
N ILE A 923 -24.68 8.81 -18.36
CA ILE A 923 -23.72 8.79 -19.46
C ILE A 923 -24.22 7.80 -20.52
N ASP A 924 -24.24 8.17 -21.80
CA ASP A 924 -24.79 7.35 -22.89
C ASP A 924 -23.85 6.25 -23.41
N THR A 925 -22.59 6.23 -22.96
CA THR A 925 -21.62 5.20 -23.33
C THR A 925 -22.02 3.82 -22.81
N ARG A 926 -22.02 2.80 -23.67
CA ARG A 926 -22.26 1.40 -23.29
C ARG A 926 -21.17 0.50 -23.85
N LEU A 927 -20.66 -0.38 -23.00
CA LEU A 927 -19.73 -1.44 -23.36
C LEU A 927 -20.52 -2.69 -23.77
N GLU A 928 -20.00 -3.44 -24.74
CA GLU A 928 -20.62 -4.68 -25.20
C GLU A 928 -20.55 -5.76 -24.10
N THR A 929 -21.69 -6.35 -23.76
CA THR A 929 -21.80 -7.46 -22.80
C THR A 929 -22.60 -8.65 -23.36
N ASP A 930 -23.51 -8.41 -24.30
CA ASP A 930 -24.32 -9.43 -24.98
C ASP A 930 -24.31 -9.19 -26.51
N PRO A 931 -23.28 -9.70 -27.22
CA PRO A 931 -23.07 -9.48 -28.66
C PRO A 931 -24.18 -10.07 -29.54
N LYS A 932 -24.62 -9.33 -30.58
CA LYS A 932 -25.71 -9.77 -31.46
C LYS A 932 -25.25 -10.81 -32.48
N ILE A 933 -25.97 -11.93 -32.60
CA ILE A 933 -25.61 -13.05 -33.51
C ILE A 933 -26.64 -13.20 -34.64
N LEU A 934 -26.20 -13.40 -35.88
CA LEU A 934 -27.05 -13.81 -37.01
C LEU A 934 -26.80 -15.28 -37.35
N LEU A 935 -27.86 -16.07 -37.36
CA LEU A 935 -27.83 -17.46 -37.77
C LEU A 935 -28.55 -17.63 -39.09
N LEU A 936 -28.00 -18.48 -39.95
CA LEU A 936 -28.53 -18.77 -41.27
C LEU A 936 -28.90 -20.25 -41.36
N ALA A 937 -30.07 -20.55 -41.91
CA ALA A 937 -30.50 -21.93 -42.15
C ALA A 937 -31.22 -22.06 -43.49
N LYS A 938 -31.23 -23.27 -44.04
CA LYS A 938 -32.03 -23.65 -45.21
C LYS A 938 -32.92 -24.83 -44.84
N VAL A 939 -34.17 -24.79 -45.27
CA VAL A 939 -35.13 -25.88 -45.03
C VAL A 939 -35.87 -26.27 -46.30
N GLY A 940 -36.03 -27.58 -46.49
CA GLY A 940 -36.80 -28.18 -47.57
C GLY A 940 -38.09 -28.86 -47.11
N SER A 941 -38.29 -29.02 -45.79
CA SER A 941 -39.46 -29.69 -45.24
C SER A 941 -40.01 -29.04 -43.98
N GLN A 942 -41.30 -29.33 -43.71
CA GLN A 942 -41.99 -28.90 -42.50
C GLN A 942 -41.31 -29.41 -41.22
N SER A 943 -40.77 -30.64 -41.25
CA SER A 943 -40.10 -31.25 -40.11
C SER A 943 -38.80 -30.52 -39.76
N GLU A 944 -38.03 -30.11 -40.76
CA GLU A 944 -36.80 -29.33 -40.56
C GLU A 944 -37.10 -27.96 -39.96
N LEU A 945 -38.14 -27.29 -40.46
CA LEU A 945 -38.59 -26.01 -39.93
C LEU A 945 -38.98 -26.12 -38.45
N GLN A 946 -39.73 -27.16 -38.06
CA GLN A 946 -40.10 -27.41 -36.67
C GLN A 946 -38.89 -27.64 -35.75
N LYS A 947 -37.83 -28.31 -36.22
CA LYS A 947 -36.60 -28.49 -35.44
C LYS A 947 -35.86 -27.17 -35.20
N LEU A 948 -35.82 -26.29 -36.18
CA LEU A 948 -35.23 -24.95 -36.02
C LEU A 948 -36.06 -24.07 -35.10
N PHE A 949 -37.39 -24.20 -35.13
CA PHE A 949 -38.27 -23.53 -34.18
C PHE A 949 -38.03 -24.03 -32.76
N TYR A 950 -37.92 -25.35 -32.57
CA TYR A 950 -37.53 -25.93 -31.29
C TYR A 950 -36.15 -25.41 -30.83
N PHE A 951 -35.17 -25.30 -31.72
CA PHE A 951 -33.87 -24.69 -31.40
C PHE A 951 -34.05 -23.27 -30.85
N VAL A 952 -34.77 -22.41 -31.55
CA VAL A 952 -35.03 -21.02 -31.13
C VAL A 952 -35.66 -21.01 -29.75
N GLU A 953 -36.69 -21.82 -29.52
CA GLU A 953 -37.41 -21.85 -28.25
C GLU A 953 -36.62 -22.48 -27.10
N ASN A 954 -35.63 -23.33 -27.40
CA ASN A 954 -34.77 -23.94 -26.39
C ASN A 954 -33.57 -23.06 -26.00
N GLN A 955 -33.17 -22.08 -26.82
CA GLN A 955 -32.04 -21.20 -26.49
C GLN A 955 -32.35 -20.25 -25.32
N LYS A 956 -31.43 -20.20 -24.34
CA LYS A 956 -31.43 -19.23 -23.23
C LYS A 956 -30.87 -17.87 -23.61
N TYR A 957 -30.05 -17.81 -24.66
CA TYR A 957 -29.58 -16.56 -25.24
C TYR A 957 -30.66 -15.94 -26.12
N SER A 958 -30.87 -14.62 -26.04
CA SER A 958 -31.95 -13.93 -26.78
C SER A 958 -31.45 -12.90 -27.80
N HIS A 959 -30.17 -12.49 -27.74
CA HIS A 959 -29.62 -11.49 -28.66
C HIS A 959 -29.14 -12.12 -29.97
N PHE A 960 -30.05 -12.81 -30.67
CA PHE A 960 -29.76 -13.40 -31.97
C PHE A 960 -30.96 -13.28 -32.93
N LYS A 961 -30.70 -13.44 -34.23
CA LYS A 961 -31.74 -13.59 -35.25
C LYS A 961 -31.45 -14.84 -36.08
N LEU A 962 -32.48 -15.62 -36.40
CA LEU A 962 -32.39 -16.77 -37.28
C LEU A 962 -33.11 -16.47 -38.60
N LEU A 963 -32.33 -16.35 -39.67
CA LEU A 963 -32.82 -16.21 -41.03
C LEU A 963 -32.94 -17.59 -41.66
N ILE A 964 -34.17 -17.98 -42.04
CA ILE A 964 -34.46 -19.28 -42.62
C ILE A 964 -34.90 -19.10 -44.06
N GLU A 965 -34.11 -19.65 -44.97
CA GLU A 965 -34.43 -19.74 -46.39
C GLU A 965 -35.27 -21.01 -46.66
N ARG A 966 -36.45 -20.83 -47.25
CA ARG A 966 -37.41 -21.93 -47.50
C ARG A 966 -37.62 -22.22 -48.98
N SER A 967 -37.73 -23.51 -49.29
CA SER A 967 -38.21 -23.99 -50.59
C SER A 967 -39.73 -24.21 -50.53
N GLY A 968 -40.51 -23.37 -51.22
CA GLY A 968 -41.98 -23.48 -51.28
C GLY A 968 -42.74 -22.93 -50.08
N GLU A 969 -44.08 -23.06 -50.09
CA GLU A 969 -44.97 -22.68 -48.99
C GLU A 969 -45.02 -23.75 -47.91
N LEU A 970 -44.59 -23.39 -46.69
CA LEU A 970 -44.59 -24.25 -45.51
C LEU A 970 -45.59 -23.69 -44.48
N CYS A 971 -46.50 -24.53 -43.98
CA CYS A 971 -47.53 -24.13 -43.01
C CYS A 971 -47.06 -24.38 -41.58
N TYR A 972 -46.91 -23.36 -40.74
CA TYR A 972 -46.36 -23.52 -39.38
C TYR A 972 -47.23 -22.88 -38.30
N GLN A 973 -47.06 -23.35 -37.07
CA GLN A 973 -47.69 -22.77 -35.89
C GLN A 973 -46.95 -21.50 -35.43
N PRO A 974 -47.65 -20.53 -34.82
CA PRO A 974 -47.01 -19.35 -34.25
C PRO A 974 -45.92 -19.71 -33.23
N LEU A 975 -44.77 -19.05 -33.34
CA LEU A 975 -43.68 -19.14 -32.37
C LEU A 975 -44.04 -18.36 -31.10
N GLN A 976 -43.46 -18.74 -29.95
CA GLN A 976 -43.51 -17.90 -28.76
C GLN A 976 -42.61 -16.67 -28.92
N ARG A 977 -41.51 -16.82 -29.69
CA ARG A 977 -40.54 -15.76 -29.98
C ARG A 977 -40.44 -15.46 -31.49
N PRO A 978 -41.51 -14.95 -32.14
CA PRO A 978 -41.52 -14.73 -33.59
C PRO A 978 -40.50 -13.67 -34.04
N ASP A 979 -40.17 -12.69 -33.21
CA ASP A 979 -39.23 -11.60 -33.54
C ASP A 979 -37.78 -12.09 -33.79
N LEU A 980 -37.44 -13.28 -33.29
CA LEU A 980 -36.12 -13.88 -33.47
C LEU A 980 -35.99 -14.64 -34.80
N VAL A 981 -37.06 -14.83 -35.55
CA VAL A 981 -37.07 -15.64 -36.77
C VAL A 981 -37.56 -14.82 -37.96
N GLU A 982 -36.84 -14.92 -39.07
CA GLU A 982 -37.26 -14.33 -40.34
C GLU A 982 -37.23 -15.40 -41.44
N LEU A 983 -38.38 -15.58 -42.10
CA LEU A 983 -38.51 -16.53 -43.21
C LEU A 983 -38.38 -15.78 -44.53
N VAL A 984 -37.46 -16.22 -45.38
CA VAL A 984 -37.23 -15.61 -46.69
C VAL A 984 -37.34 -16.63 -47.83
N PRO A 985 -37.77 -16.22 -49.04
CA PRO A 985 -37.71 -17.06 -50.22
C PRO A 985 -36.28 -17.50 -50.55
N GLN A 986 -36.16 -18.60 -51.30
CA GLN A 986 -34.88 -19.10 -51.80
C GLN A 986 -34.09 -18.01 -52.57
N GLY A 987 -32.80 -17.88 -52.29
CA GLY A 987 -31.87 -16.92 -52.88
C GLY A 987 -31.73 -15.59 -52.14
N GLN A 988 -32.46 -15.35 -51.05
CA GLN A 988 -32.53 -14.03 -50.39
C GLN A 988 -31.51 -13.80 -49.28
N ILE A 989 -30.79 -14.84 -48.82
CA ILE A 989 -29.78 -14.68 -47.74
C ILE A 989 -28.73 -13.62 -48.10
N GLN A 990 -28.21 -13.64 -49.33
CA GLN A 990 -27.17 -12.70 -49.74
C GLN A 990 -27.68 -11.25 -49.76
N ASN A 991 -28.92 -11.05 -50.20
CA ASN A 991 -29.58 -9.75 -50.21
C ASN A 991 -29.78 -9.23 -48.77
N PHE A 992 -30.22 -10.10 -47.86
CA PHE A 992 -30.37 -9.75 -46.44
C PHE A 992 -29.07 -9.27 -45.80
N LEU A 993 -27.96 -9.96 -46.08
CA LEU A 993 -26.62 -9.64 -45.55
C LEU A 993 -26.02 -8.33 -46.10
N LEU A 994 -26.52 -7.82 -47.23
CA LEU A 994 -26.14 -6.50 -47.76
C LEU A 994 -26.80 -5.36 -46.97
N HIS A 995 -27.99 -5.61 -46.42
CA HIS A 995 -28.81 -4.60 -45.74
C HIS A 995 -28.71 -4.65 -44.20
N HIS A 996 -28.08 -5.68 -43.63
CA HIS A 996 -27.94 -5.84 -42.18
C HIS A 996 -26.48 -6.09 -41.78
N THR A 997 -25.85 -5.07 -41.19
CA THR A 997 -24.42 -5.07 -40.82
C THR A 997 -24.18 -4.93 -39.31
N ASP A 998 -25.24 -4.95 -38.49
CA ASP A 998 -25.23 -4.69 -37.06
C ASP A 998 -24.93 -5.94 -36.19
N TYR A 999 -24.58 -7.07 -36.80
CA TYR A 999 -24.29 -8.33 -36.10
C TYR A 999 -22.80 -8.51 -35.82
N ARG A 1000 -22.46 -8.93 -34.61
CA ARG A 1000 -21.09 -9.21 -34.18
C ARG A 1000 -20.53 -10.50 -34.80
N ALA A 1001 -21.40 -11.48 -35.01
CA ALA A 1001 -21.04 -12.76 -35.61
C ALA A 1001 -22.17 -13.35 -36.46
N ILE A 1002 -21.79 -14.15 -37.47
CA ILE A 1002 -22.68 -14.80 -38.43
C ILE A 1002 -22.30 -16.29 -38.54
N GLY A 1003 -23.27 -17.20 -38.51
CA GLY A 1003 -22.99 -18.64 -38.65
C GLY A 1003 -24.11 -19.43 -39.32
N TRP A 1004 -23.77 -20.60 -39.84
CA TRP A 1004 -24.74 -21.55 -40.37
C TRP A 1004 -25.23 -22.49 -39.26
N ILE A 1005 -26.53 -22.78 -39.25
CA ILE A 1005 -27.14 -23.78 -38.39
C ILE A 1005 -27.92 -24.80 -39.22
N THR A 1006 -27.92 -26.06 -38.79
CA THR A 1006 -28.59 -27.16 -39.51
C THR A 1006 -29.65 -27.85 -38.66
N PRO A 1007 -30.81 -28.24 -39.23
CA PRO A 1007 -31.82 -29.03 -38.52
C PRO A 1007 -31.36 -30.47 -38.21
N ASN A 1008 -30.17 -30.88 -38.65
CA ASN A 1008 -29.63 -32.23 -38.44
C ASN A 1008 -28.70 -32.35 -37.23
N ALA A 1009 -28.35 -31.24 -36.59
CA ALA A 1009 -27.56 -31.20 -35.37
C ALA A 1009 -28.45 -31.03 -34.13
N HIS A 1010 -27.92 -31.42 -32.98
CA HIS A 1010 -28.50 -31.10 -31.68
C HIS A 1010 -27.72 -29.95 -31.04
N TYR A 1011 -28.45 -28.89 -30.70
CA TYR A 1011 -27.93 -27.72 -30.01
C TYR A 1011 -28.60 -27.62 -28.64
N GLY A 1012 -27.79 -27.67 -27.59
CA GLY A 1012 -28.28 -27.54 -26.23
C GLY A 1012 -28.73 -26.12 -25.91
N ALA A 1013 -29.39 -25.93 -24.76
CA ALA A 1013 -30.04 -24.67 -24.38
C ALA A 1013 -29.05 -23.50 -24.19
N HIS A 1014 -27.76 -23.80 -23.96
CA HIS A 1014 -26.71 -22.80 -23.77
C HIS A 1014 -25.73 -22.69 -24.94
N TYR A 1015 -26.01 -23.34 -26.08
CA TYR A 1015 -25.15 -23.31 -27.27
C TYR A 1015 -24.73 -21.87 -27.65
N LEU A 1016 -25.70 -20.97 -27.84
CA LEU A 1016 -25.41 -19.57 -28.20
C LEU A 1016 -24.83 -18.77 -27.03
N ARG A 1017 -25.21 -19.06 -25.79
CA ARG A 1017 -24.66 -18.37 -24.61
C ARG A 1017 -23.17 -18.64 -24.47
N ASP A 1018 -22.73 -19.89 -24.69
CA ASP A 1018 -21.31 -20.24 -24.61
C ASP A 1018 -20.49 -19.52 -25.69
N LEU A 1019 -21.00 -19.47 -26.92
CA LEU A 1019 -20.33 -18.75 -28.01
C LEU A 1019 -20.34 -17.23 -27.81
N ALA A 1020 -21.44 -16.68 -27.28
CA ALA A 1020 -21.53 -15.27 -26.92
C ALA A 1020 -20.49 -14.89 -25.87
N ASN A 1021 -20.34 -15.72 -24.84
CA ASN A 1021 -19.31 -15.51 -23.81
C ASN A 1021 -17.89 -15.61 -24.40
N ALA A 1022 -17.67 -16.54 -25.33
CA ALA A 1022 -16.37 -16.70 -26.00
C ALA A 1022 -15.93 -15.46 -26.78
N MET A 1023 -16.87 -14.74 -27.39
CA MET A 1023 -16.60 -13.45 -28.02
C MET A 1023 -16.12 -12.39 -27.03
N ILE A 1024 -16.47 -12.50 -25.74
CA ILE A 1024 -16.08 -11.54 -24.70
C ILE A 1024 -14.67 -11.82 -24.16
N TYR A 1025 -14.32 -13.08 -23.87
CA TYR A 1025 -13.00 -13.42 -23.33
C TYR A 1025 -11.93 -13.72 -24.40
N GLU A 1026 -12.33 -13.97 -25.65
CA GLU A 1026 -11.47 -14.08 -26.84
C GLU A 1026 -11.99 -13.20 -27.99
N PRO A 1027 -11.96 -11.86 -27.84
CA PRO A 1027 -12.55 -10.93 -28.81
C PRO A 1027 -11.78 -10.82 -30.13
N THR A 1028 -10.53 -11.29 -30.17
CA THR A 1028 -9.65 -11.22 -31.34
C THR A 1028 -9.78 -12.42 -32.29
N ALA A 1029 -10.58 -13.43 -31.95
CA ALA A 1029 -10.78 -14.58 -32.83
C ALA A 1029 -11.54 -14.18 -34.11
N GLU A 1030 -11.24 -14.87 -35.21
CA GLU A 1030 -11.94 -14.70 -36.48
C GLU A 1030 -13.29 -15.46 -36.50
N GLY A 1031 -13.43 -16.45 -35.61
CA GLY A 1031 -14.67 -17.17 -35.34
C GLY A 1031 -14.63 -17.94 -34.02
N TRP A 1032 -15.79 -18.39 -33.58
CA TRP A 1032 -16.01 -19.12 -32.31
C TRP A 1032 -16.83 -20.37 -32.54
N SER A 1033 -16.49 -21.46 -31.85
CA SER A 1033 -17.13 -22.75 -32.08
C SER A 1033 -17.23 -23.64 -30.83
N LYS A 1034 -17.91 -24.79 -30.99
CA LYS A 1034 -17.99 -25.88 -30.01
C LYS A 1034 -17.10 -27.03 -30.44
N ALA A 1035 -16.35 -27.61 -29.52
CA ALA A 1035 -15.52 -28.77 -29.77
C ALA A 1035 -16.36 -30.00 -30.11
N LEU A 1036 -15.74 -31.03 -30.69
CA LEU A 1036 -16.44 -32.25 -31.07
C LEU A 1036 -16.78 -33.13 -29.85
N LYS A 1037 -15.79 -33.41 -28.98
CA LYS A 1037 -15.92 -34.38 -27.87
C LYS A 1037 -15.01 -34.07 -26.67
N CYS A 1038 -14.59 -32.82 -26.49
CA CYS A 1038 -13.68 -32.43 -25.41
C CYS A 1038 -14.09 -31.10 -24.77
N ASP A 1039 -13.51 -30.83 -23.60
CA ASP A 1039 -13.66 -29.62 -22.81
C ASP A 1039 -12.61 -28.56 -23.21
N ALA A 1040 -12.57 -28.19 -24.48
CA ALA A 1040 -11.57 -27.26 -25.00
C ALA A 1040 -11.90 -25.78 -24.73
N PHE A 1041 -10.85 -24.97 -24.54
CA PHE A 1041 -10.88 -23.50 -24.57
C PHE A 1041 -9.62 -23.01 -25.28
N ALA A 1042 -9.53 -23.26 -26.58
CA ALA A 1042 -8.29 -23.08 -27.33
C ALA A 1042 -8.51 -22.82 -28.82
N TYR A 1043 -7.50 -22.24 -29.45
CA TYR A 1043 -7.37 -22.22 -30.91
C TYR A 1043 -6.89 -23.58 -31.45
N ASN A 1044 -7.03 -23.80 -32.75
CA ASN A 1044 -6.53 -25.00 -33.45
C ASN A 1044 -7.14 -26.33 -32.99
N GLN A 1045 -8.35 -26.31 -32.44
CA GLN A 1045 -9.08 -27.54 -32.10
C GLN A 1045 -10.06 -27.90 -33.23
N PRO A 1046 -10.25 -29.20 -33.52
CA PRO A 1046 -11.20 -29.63 -34.54
C PRO A 1046 -12.64 -29.33 -34.11
N THR A 1047 -13.42 -28.83 -35.05
CA THR A 1047 -14.86 -28.56 -34.91
C THR A 1047 -15.61 -28.86 -36.22
N LEU A 1048 -16.94 -28.81 -36.21
CA LEU A 1048 -17.76 -28.86 -37.41
C LEU A 1048 -18.16 -27.47 -37.88
N SER A 1049 -18.23 -27.27 -39.19
CA SER A 1049 -18.68 -26.03 -39.82
C SER A 1049 -19.99 -25.46 -39.26
N GLU A 1050 -20.93 -26.32 -38.87
CA GLU A 1050 -22.27 -25.97 -38.35
C GLU A 1050 -22.29 -25.71 -36.84
N ALA A 1051 -21.14 -25.83 -36.18
CA ALA A 1051 -20.92 -25.39 -34.82
C ALA A 1051 -20.24 -24.01 -34.77
N VAL A 1052 -19.84 -23.42 -35.90
CA VAL A 1052 -19.06 -22.18 -35.96
C VAL A 1052 -19.92 -20.96 -36.23
N ILE A 1053 -19.67 -19.89 -35.47
CA ILE A 1053 -20.04 -18.52 -35.82
C ILE A 1053 -18.78 -17.71 -36.12
N TRP A 1054 -18.84 -16.83 -37.11
CA TRP A 1054 -17.68 -16.11 -37.64
C TRP A 1054 -17.85 -14.61 -37.52
N CYS A 1055 -16.75 -13.85 -37.44
CA CYS A 1055 -16.79 -12.42 -37.72
C CYS A 1055 -17.39 -12.19 -39.13
N PRO A 1056 -18.19 -11.12 -39.35
CA PRO A 1056 -18.89 -10.91 -40.62
C PRO A 1056 -17.99 -10.93 -41.87
N ASP A 1057 -16.80 -10.34 -41.79
CA ASP A 1057 -15.87 -10.31 -42.92
C ASP A 1057 -15.27 -11.70 -43.21
N THR A 1058 -14.91 -12.43 -42.15
CA THR A 1058 -14.44 -13.83 -42.25
C THR A 1058 -15.54 -14.74 -42.79
N PHE A 1059 -16.78 -14.54 -42.33
CA PHE A 1059 -17.95 -15.27 -42.82
C PHE A 1059 -18.11 -15.13 -44.34
N ARG A 1060 -18.09 -13.89 -44.85
CA ARG A 1060 -18.22 -13.59 -46.29
C ARG A 1060 -17.10 -14.22 -47.11
N LYS A 1061 -15.88 -14.24 -46.57
CA LYS A 1061 -14.69 -14.76 -47.25
C LYS A 1061 -14.65 -16.29 -47.31
N TYR A 1062 -15.05 -16.97 -46.23
CA TYR A 1062 -14.77 -18.41 -46.07
C TYR A 1062 -16.02 -19.27 -45.85
N ALA A 1063 -17.02 -18.76 -45.13
CA ALA A 1063 -18.14 -19.57 -44.66
C ALA A 1063 -19.44 -19.40 -45.46
N MET A 1064 -19.59 -18.30 -46.21
CA MET A 1064 -20.81 -17.98 -46.96
C MET A 1064 -21.20 -19.05 -47.98
N HIS A 1065 -20.21 -19.75 -48.56
CA HIS A 1065 -20.40 -20.76 -49.60
C HIS A 1065 -20.13 -22.20 -49.13
N ILE A 1066 -20.00 -22.43 -47.81
CA ILE A 1066 -19.84 -23.80 -47.29
C ILE A 1066 -21.13 -24.58 -47.55
N ASN A 1067 -21.02 -25.63 -48.36
CA ASN A 1067 -22.08 -26.61 -48.61
C ASN A 1067 -21.73 -27.91 -47.88
N GLY A 1068 -22.60 -28.36 -46.98
CA GLY A 1068 -22.47 -29.61 -46.22
C GLY A 1068 -21.53 -29.52 -45.01
N THR A 1069 -21.49 -30.62 -44.25
CA THR A 1069 -20.70 -30.75 -43.01
C THR A 1069 -19.22 -30.94 -43.29
N LYS A 1070 -18.36 -30.09 -42.71
CA LYS A 1070 -16.91 -30.18 -42.79
C LYS A 1070 -16.27 -30.12 -41.40
N ILE A 1071 -15.17 -30.85 -41.20
CA ILE A 1071 -14.29 -30.65 -40.05
C ILE A 1071 -13.38 -29.46 -40.35
N LEU A 1072 -13.32 -28.51 -39.42
CA LEU A 1072 -12.49 -27.32 -39.49
C LEU A 1072 -11.47 -27.31 -38.35
N GLN A 1073 -10.25 -26.87 -38.66
CA GLN A 1073 -9.17 -26.70 -37.70
C GLN A 1073 -8.25 -25.57 -38.18
N GLU A 1074 -8.68 -24.32 -37.98
CA GLU A 1074 -8.01 -23.12 -38.50
C GLU A 1074 -7.39 -22.28 -37.37
N MET A 1075 -6.30 -21.55 -37.67
CA MET A 1075 -5.58 -20.75 -36.68
C MET A 1075 -6.39 -19.60 -36.08
N GLY A 1076 -7.36 -19.05 -36.80
CA GLY A 1076 -8.22 -17.95 -36.34
C GLY A 1076 -9.46 -18.39 -35.55
N LEU A 1077 -9.70 -19.69 -35.41
CA LEU A 1077 -10.94 -20.25 -34.86
C LEU A 1077 -10.76 -20.65 -33.39
N PHE A 1078 -11.49 -19.98 -32.49
CA PHE A 1078 -11.48 -20.31 -31.07
C PHE A 1078 -12.59 -21.31 -30.72
N VAL A 1079 -12.24 -22.40 -30.05
CA VAL A 1079 -13.18 -23.49 -29.74
C VAL A 1079 -13.42 -23.56 -28.24
N THR A 1080 -14.69 -23.76 -27.89
CA THR A 1080 -15.18 -23.95 -26.52
C THR A 1080 -15.71 -25.37 -26.32
N ASP A 1081 -16.00 -25.72 -25.06
CA ASP A 1081 -16.53 -27.00 -24.61
C ASP A 1081 -17.61 -27.65 -25.50
N SER A 1082 -17.59 -28.99 -25.66
CA SER A 1082 -18.52 -29.72 -26.53
C SER A 1082 -19.95 -29.94 -26.00
N THR A 1083 -20.25 -29.71 -24.72
CA THR A 1083 -21.46 -30.22 -24.03
C THR A 1083 -22.80 -29.77 -24.65
N GLU A 1084 -22.83 -28.61 -25.31
CA GLU A 1084 -24.05 -28.04 -25.90
C GLU A 1084 -24.18 -28.28 -27.42
N PHE A 1085 -23.36 -29.17 -27.99
CA PHE A 1085 -23.42 -29.47 -29.42
C PHE A 1085 -23.12 -30.95 -29.71
N SER A 1086 -23.95 -31.58 -30.54
CA SER A 1086 -23.65 -32.91 -31.07
C SER A 1086 -24.32 -33.15 -32.43
N MET A 1087 -23.77 -34.09 -33.21
CA MET A 1087 -24.30 -34.51 -34.51
C MET A 1087 -24.70 -35.99 -34.48
N LYS A 1088 -25.75 -36.36 -35.23
CA LYS A 1088 -26.18 -37.76 -35.37
C LYS A 1088 -25.07 -38.61 -36.00
N GLN A 1089 -24.83 -39.82 -35.45
CA GLN A 1089 -23.76 -40.74 -35.86
C GLN A 1089 -23.71 -41.07 -37.37
N GLN A 1090 -24.85 -41.13 -38.05
CA GLN A 1090 -24.92 -41.40 -39.50
C GLN A 1090 -24.25 -40.30 -40.35
N VAL A 1091 -24.15 -39.06 -39.86
CA VAL A 1091 -23.49 -37.96 -40.58
C VAL A 1091 -21.97 -37.99 -40.36
N LEU A 1092 -21.51 -38.39 -39.17
CA LEU A 1092 -20.09 -38.47 -38.83
C LEU A 1092 -19.35 -39.57 -39.61
N GLN A 1093 -20.03 -40.66 -39.99
CA GLN A 1093 -19.44 -41.75 -40.79
C GLN A 1093 -19.16 -41.36 -42.25
N GLY A 1094 -19.79 -40.31 -42.77
CA GLY A 1094 -19.54 -39.80 -44.13
C GLY A 1094 -18.50 -38.68 -44.23
N VAL A 1095 -17.96 -38.22 -43.09
CA VAL A 1095 -17.00 -37.09 -43.01
C VAL A 1095 -15.54 -37.58 -42.98
N GLY A 1096 -15.33 -38.89 -42.90
CA GLY A 1096 -14.04 -39.56 -43.11
C GLY A 1096 -14.00 -40.27 -44.47
N ALA A 1097 -13.91 -39.49 -45.55
CA ALA A 1097 -13.49 -39.94 -46.88
C ALA A 1097 -12.59 -38.88 -47.50
#